data_AF-A0A5A7ZV12-F1
#
_entry.id   AF-A0A5A7ZV12-F1
#
_cell.length_a   1.000
_cell.length_b   1.000
_cell.length_c   1.000
_cell.angle_alpha   90.00
_cell.angle_beta   90.00
_cell.angle_gamma   90.00
#
_symmetry.space_group_name_H-M   'P 1'
#
loop_
_entity.id
_entity.type
_entity.pdbx_description
1 polymer ?
#
loop_
_entity_poly.entity_id
_entity_poly.type
_entity_poly.pdbx_seq_one_letter_code
_entity_poly.pdbx_strand_id
1 'polypeptide(L)'
;MEQYKRILLKEFDTRQKVITELTNLEAILNLPKGTELYISDIHGEFAAFDYILRSCAGILNEKIKDCFGDSLSEEHKDRLSALVSYPELVLGEETKGQDWYQETIPQLLNLLAFAGAKYSRSKVRKALPPQYAYIIEELLYSDRALADKKSYFENILTYVIELREAVPFILGLARSIRQLLIDHLHVVGDIFDRGAGSAQVMDELQRFHSLDIQWGNHDIIWMGAFFGSKACLLNVLRIAARYGYLWDIEKDYGLNLRSLTLFADKTYQSNPKFRPILGGREQEFSEEEILQLEKVHQALSIIQFKLENQLIKRRPEFQMQDHVMLDKIDYWEESITIDDTKHALVNTCFQTVNPENPSVLTPEENQAVDSMLASFQSSLKMAEHMSLLMNKGSMYKIYNQHLLFHGCIPLEPSGEFQPFILNQAHYAGKELLDFFEYHIRQSAKDKEVSDDLSTDLIWYCWKGKLSPLFGKEKMTTLERYFIEDKVTHKEVENSYFSYRNSEKVCQLILEEFGLFSQESRMVNGHTPVKTGKGESPIRGGGLLFVIDGGLCKAYQKKTGTAGYSLLNNSYGFQLVTHQPFQNAQKVVESPFAQTSLKKVIENVEERTLIKSTTIGQSLFAQQQELFGLLHEFYDR
;
A
#
# COMPACT_ATOMS: atom_id res chain seq x y z
N MET A 1 21.92 -9.53 29.38
CA MET A 1 23.19 -8.91 28.93
C MET A 1 24.29 -9.96 28.72
N GLU A 2 24.56 -10.85 29.68
CA GLU A 2 25.66 -11.85 29.56
C GLU A 2 25.45 -12.91 28.45
N GLN A 3 24.21 -13.36 28.22
CA GLN A 3 23.89 -14.32 27.16
C GLN A 3 24.06 -13.73 25.75
N TYR A 4 23.76 -12.44 25.56
CA TYR A 4 23.95 -11.74 24.29
C TYR A 4 25.42 -11.58 23.94
N LYS A 5 26.25 -11.16 24.91
CA LYS A 5 27.72 -11.12 24.75
C LYS A 5 28.31 -12.50 24.40
N ARG A 6 27.79 -13.59 24.99
CA ARG A 6 28.22 -14.96 24.64
C ARG A 6 27.88 -15.34 23.20
N ILE A 7 26.75 -14.86 22.67
CA ILE A 7 26.39 -15.07 21.26
C ILE A 7 27.36 -14.31 20.36
N LEU A 8 27.62 -13.03 20.66
CA LEU A 8 28.59 -12.22 19.90
C LEU A 8 30.00 -12.82 19.94
N LEU A 9 30.49 -13.29 21.08
CA LEU A 9 31.80 -13.95 21.19
C LEU A 9 31.88 -15.27 20.39
N LYS A 10 30.74 -15.94 20.18
CA LYS A 10 30.68 -17.16 19.38
C LYS A 10 30.76 -16.86 17.88
N GLU A 11 30.18 -15.75 17.45
CA GLU A 11 30.22 -15.30 16.06
C GLU A 11 31.57 -14.63 15.72
N PHE A 12 32.06 -13.79 16.62
CA PHE A 12 33.32 -13.04 16.52
C PHE A 12 34.36 -13.59 17.49
N ASP A 13 34.77 -14.84 17.28
CA ASP A 13 35.72 -15.61 18.11
C ASP A 13 37.20 -15.17 18.02
N THR A 14 37.50 -14.20 17.17
CA THR A 14 38.86 -13.68 16.97
C THR A 14 38.84 -12.17 16.79
N ARG A 15 39.93 -11.51 17.22
CA ARG A 15 40.16 -10.08 17.00
C ARG A 15 40.01 -9.69 15.53
N GLN A 16 40.53 -10.50 14.62
CA GLN A 16 40.47 -10.26 13.18
C GLN A 16 39.03 -10.25 12.67
N LYS A 17 38.17 -11.18 13.10
CA LYS A 17 36.74 -11.18 12.68
C LYS A 17 36.02 -9.91 13.14
N VAL A 18 36.26 -9.46 14.38
CA VAL A 18 35.70 -8.19 14.88
C VAL A 18 36.15 -7.02 14.02
N ILE A 19 37.45 -6.92 13.74
CA ILE A 19 38.02 -5.83 12.91
C ILE A 19 37.47 -5.86 11.48
N THR A 20 37.37 -7.05 10.88
CA THR A 20 36.78 -7.21 9.54
C THR A 20 35.35 -6.70 9.50
N GLU A 21 34.53 -7.05 10.49
CA GLU A 21 33.14 -6.59 10.51
C GLU A 21 33.02 -5.10 10.83
N LEU A 22 33.82 -4.56 11.76
CA LEU A 22 33.88 -3.11 12.01
C LEU A 22 34.26 -2.34 10.73
N THR A 23 35.22 -2.84 9.95
CA THR A 23 35.63 -2.25 8.67
C THR A 23 34.51 -2.33 7.63
N ASN A 24 33.81 -3.45 7.57
CA ASN A 24 32.67 -3.66 6.68
C ASN A 24 31.51 -2.70 7.00
N LEU A 25 31.14 -2.58 8.28
CA LEU A 25 30.12 -1.65 8.76
C LEU A 25 30.48 -0.20 8.44
N GLU A 26 31.72 0.21 8.70
CA GLU A 26 32.21 1.56 8.38
C GLU A 26 32.14 1.86 6.87
N ALA A 27 32.52 0.88 6.03
CA ALA A 27 32.41 1.03 4.58
C ALA A 27 30.95 1.19 4.13
N ILE A 28 30.02 0.41 4.71
CA ILE A 28 28.58 0.50 4.40
C ILE A 28 28.00 1.85 4.84
N LEU A 29 28.34 2.34 6.03
CA LEU A 29 27.85 3.61 6.57
C LEU A 29 28.17 4.81 5.66
N ASN A 30 29.27 4.73 4.90
CA ASN A 30 29.71 5.78 3.98
C ASN A 30 29.21 5.59 2.52
N LEU A 31 28.38 4.58 2.24
CA LEU A 31 27.71 4.44 0.95
C LEU A 31 26.50 5.40 0.84
N PRO A 32 26.09 5.79 -0.39
CA PRO A 32 24.89 6.57 -0.59
C PRO A 32 23.61 5.84 -0.14
N LYS A 33 22.62 6.60 0.34
CA LYS A 33 21.27 6.11 0.63
C LYS A 33 20.62 5.47 -0.60
N GLY A 34 19.92 4.36 -0.38
CA GLY A 34 19.09 3.68 -1.39
C GLY A 34 17.94 4.55 -1.90
N THR A 35 17.31 4.14 -3.00
CA THR A 35 16.11 4.86 -3.48
C THR A 35 14.88 4.26 -2.84
N GLU A 36 14.06 5.10 -2.20
CA GLU A 36 12.74 4.72 -1.70
C GLU A 36 11.67 5.11 -2.70
N LEU A 37 10.64 4.26 -2.83
CA LEU A 37 9.40 4.55 -3.55
C LEU A 37 8.25 4.58 -2.56
N TYR A 38 7.43 5.62 -2.61
CA TYR A 38 6.21 5.76 -1.81
C TYR A 38 5.00 5.74 -2.73
N ILE A 39 4.03 4.88 -2.40
CA ILE A 39 2.78 4.70 -3.14
C ILE A 39 1.60 4.58 -2.16
N SER A 40 0.41 5.00 -2.56
CA SER A 40 -0.82 4.96 -1.74
C SER A 40 -2.01 4.71 -2.66
N ASP A 41 -3.19 4.39 -2.10
CA ASP A 41 -4.47 4.34 -2.81
C ASP A 41 -4.44 3.39 -4.03
N ILE A 42 -3.88 2.19 -3.81
CA ILE A 42 -3.74 1.16 -4.85
C ILE A 42 -5.10 0.59 -5.24
N HIS A 43 -5.98 0.35 -4.26
CA HIS A 43 -7.36 -0.07 -4.49
C HIS A 43 -7.51 -1.25 -5.48
N GLY A 44 -6.69 -2.29 -5.31
CA GLY A 44 -6.76 -3.48 -6.16
C GLY A 44 -6.49 -3.25 -7.65
N GLU A 45 -5.97 -2.10 -8.07
CA GLU A 45 -5.64 -1.79 -9.47
C GLU A 45 -4.28 -2.38 -9.86
N PHE A 46 -4.21 -3.71 -9.84
CA PHE A 46 -2.97 -4.49 -9.96
C PHE A 46 -2.15 -4.11 -11.20
N ALA A 47 -2.77 -3.96 -12.37
CA ALA A 47 -2.03 -3.72 -13.61
C ALA A 47 -1.25 -2.39 -13.60
N ALA A 48 -1.86 -1.35 -13.03
CA ALA A 48 -1.21 -0.04 -12.91
C ALA A 48 -0.14 -0.04 -11.81
N PHE A 49 -0.41 -0.71 -10.68
CA PHE A 49 0.55 -0.92 -9.61
C PHE A 49 1.80 -1.69 -10.07
N ASP A 50 1.61 -2.83 -10.74
CA ASP A 50 2.67 -3.67 -11.31
C ASP A 50 3.52 -2.89 -12.32
N TYR A 51 2.89 -2.07 -13.17
CA TYR A 51 3.61 -1.18 -14.08
C TYR A 51 4.51 -0.17 -13.36
N ILE A 52 4.03 0.45 -12.28
CA ILE A 52 4.84 1.40 -11.50
C ILE A 52 6.07 0.69 -10.93
N LEU A 53 5.92 -0.51 -10.38
CA LEU A 53 7.05 -1.29 -9.87
C LEU A 53 8.01 -1.71 -10.99
N ARG A 54 7.49 -2.19 -12.11
CA ARG A 54 8.29 -2.67 -13.25
C ARG A 54 9.09 -1.56 -13.93
N SER A 55 8.49 -0.39 -14.11
CA SER A 55 9.16 0.80 -14.64
C SER A 55 10.03 1.53 -13.61
N CYS A 56 10.01 1.06 -12.35
CA CYS A 56 10.63 1.69 -11.20
C CYS A 56 10.20 3.16 -11.03
N ALA A 57 8.90 3.45 -11.20
CA ALA A 57 8.33 4.81 -11.25
C ALA A 57 9.10 5.74 -12.21
N GLY A 58 9.51 5.21 -13.37
CA GLY A 58 10.28 5.92 -14.38
C GLY A 58 11.76 6.14 -14.04
N ILE A 59 12.30 5.61 -12.93
CA ILE A 59 13.74 5.63 -12.64
C ILE A 59 14.53 4.81 -13.67
N LEU A 60 13.94 3.71 -14.17
CA LEU A 60 14.62 2.83 -15.11
C LEU A 60 15.11 3.58 -16.36
N ASN A 61 14.22 4.33 -17.01
CA ASN A 61 14.53 5.11 -18.21
C ASN A 61 15.61 6.18 -17.95
N GLU A 62 15.60 6.80 -16.77
CA GLU A 62 16.63 7.75 -16.35
C GLU A 62 17.98 7.08 -16.21
N LYS A 63 18.06 5.91 -15.54
CA LYS A 63 19.32 5.20 -15.34
C LYS A 63 19.86 4.58 -16.61
N ILE A 64 19.01 4.18 -17.55
CA ILE A 64 19.42 3.82 -18.92
C ILE A 64 20.07 5.03 -19.61
N LYS A 65 19.45 6.22 -19.54
CA LYS A 65 20.01 7.45 -20.12
C LYS A 65 21.33 7.84 -19.46
N ASP A 66 21.42 7.80 -18.12
CA ASP A 66 22.64 8.13 -17.38
C ASP A 66 23.78 7.15 -17.69
N CYS A 67 23.47 5.86 -17.82
CA CYS A 67 24.46 4.81 -18.05
C CYS A 67 25.03 4.84 -19.47
N PHE A 68 24.20 5.08 -20.48
CA PHE A 68 24.58 4.93 -21.89
C PHE A 68 24.71 6.26 -22.64
N GLY A 69 24.02 7.33 -22.24
CA GLY A 69 24.06 8.62 -22.94
C GLY A 69 23.86 8.46 -24.45
N ASP A 70 24.72 9.08 -25.23
CA ASP A 70 24.68 9.00 -26.70
C ASP A 70 25.41 7.76 -27.28
N SER A 71 26.03 6.93 -26.43
CA SER A 71 26.75 5.72 -26.88
C SER A 71 25.84 4.59 -27.38
N LEU A 72 24.53 4.70 -27.11
CA LEU A 72 23.52 3.73 -27.47
C LEU A 72 22.36 4.43 -28.18
N SER A 73 21.85 3.86 -29.27
CA SER A 73 20.71 4.41 -30.00
C SER A 73 19.42 4.37 -29.15
N GLU A 74 18.45 5.22 -29.48
CA GLU A 74 17.15 5.22 -28.78
C GLU A 74 16.44 3.86 -28.91
N GLU A 75 16.50 3.20 -30.07
CA GLU A 75 15.92 1.86 -30.26
C GLU A 75 16.49 0.83 -29.26
N HIS A 76 17.80 0.86 -29.03
CA HIS A 76 18.43 -0.03 -28.06
C HIS A 76 18.10 0.36 -26.61
N LYS A 77 17.93 1.65 -26.30
CA LYS A 77 17.46 2.10 -24.98
C LYS A 77 16.02 1.67 -24.72
N ASP A 78 15.14 1.81 -25.72
CA ASP A 78 13.77 1.31 -25.69
C ASP A 78 13.78 -0.21 -25.44
N ARG A 79 14.59 -0.97 -26.19
CA ARG A 79 14.75 -2.42 -26.00
C ARG A 79 15.16 -2.76 -24.56
N LEU A 80 16.13 -2.06 -23.99
CA LEU A 80 16.56 -2.29 -22.60
C LEU A 80 15.47 -1.96 -21.59
N SER A 81 14.74 -0.85 -21.78
CA SER A 81 13.62 -0.47 -20.91
C SER A 81 12.51 -1.51 -20.94
N ALA A 82 12.14 -1.98 -22.14
CA ALA A 82 11.16 -3.04 -22.33
C ALA A 82 11.61 -4.36 -21.70
N LEU A 83 12.88 -4.76 -21.91
CA LEU A 83 13.45 -5.98 -21.32
C LEU A 83 13.50 -5.92 -19.80
N VAL A 84 13.85 -4.79 -19.21
CA VAL A 84 13.90 -4.68 -17.76
C VAL A 84 12.50 -4.55 -17.16
N SER A 85 11.51 -3.99 -17.87
CA SER A 85 10.14 -3.86 -17.34
C SER A 85 9.29 -5.13 -17.53
N TYR A 86 9.26 -5.66 -18.76
CA TYR A 86 8.45 -6.81 -19.18
C TYR A 86 9.29 -7.79 -20.01
N PRO A 87 10.33 -8.41 -19.41
CA PRO A 87 11.23 -9.31 -20.15
C PRO A 87 10.47 -10.48 -20.78
N GLU A 88 9.40 -10.97 -20.13
CA GLU A 88 8.61 -12.09 -20.61
C GLU A 88 7.95 -11.78 -21.96
N LEU A 89 7.45 -10.56 -22.14
CA LEU A 89 6.80 -10.13 -23.39
C LEU A 89 7.81 -9.91 -24.52
N VAL A 90 8.98 -9.34 -24.20
CA VAL A 90 10.02 -9.07 -25.21
C VAL A 90 10.68 -10.35 -25.70
N LEU A 91 10.94 -11.27 -24.77
CA LEU A 91 11.54 -12.57 -25.09
C LEU A 91 10.53 -13.44 -25.86
N GLY A 92 9.24 -13.41 -25.49
CA GLY A 92 8.18 -14.12 -26.21
C GLY A 92 8.43 -15.63 -26.34
N GLU A 93 7.69 -16.29 -27.24
CA GLU A 93 7.92 -17.70 -27.57
C GLU A 93 9.02 -17.91 -28.63
N GLU A 94 9.34 -16.87 -29.41
CA GLU A 94 10.34 -16.94 -30.48
C GLU A 94 11.77 -16.88 -29.94
N THR A 95 12.56 -17.92 -30.23
CA THR A 95 13.98 -17.96 -29.88
C THR A 95 14.75 -16.86 -30.62
N LYS A 96 15.39 -15.96 -29.86
CA LYS A 96 16.30 -14.96 -30.41
C LYS A 96 17.60 -15.62 -30.90
N GLY A 97 18.24 -15.02 -31.91
CA GLY A 97 19.54 -15.47 -32.40
C GLY A 97 20.66 -15.28 -31.38
N GLN A 98 21.75 -16.05 -31.52
CA GLN A 98 22.91 -15.94 -30.61
C GLN A 98 23.47 -14.51 -30.56
N ASP A 99 23.59 -13.85 -31.72
CA ASP A 99 24.09 -12.48 -31.84
C ASP A 99 23.26 -11.50 -30.99
N TRP A 100 21.94 -11.68 -30.94
CA TRP A 100 21.06 -10.83 -30.14
C TRP A 100 21.36 -10.97 -28.64
N TYR A 101 21.60 -12.19 -28.16
CA TYR A 101 22.00 -12.42 -26.77
C TYR A 101 23.40 -11.91 -26.47
N GLN A 102 24.34 -12.10 -27.39
CA GLN A 102 25.71 -11.59 -27.28
C GLN A 102 25.76 -10.06 -27.22
N GLU A 103 24.80 -9.39 -27.83
CA GLU A 103 24.66 -7.93 -27.76
C GLU A 103 23.93 -7.48 -26.48
N THR A 104 22.81 -8.14 -26.14
CA THR A 104 21.87 -7.69 -25.11
C THR A 104 22.36 -7.96 -23.69
N ILE A 105 22.94 -9.14 -23.43
CA ILE A 105 23.38 -9.51 -22.07
C ILE A 105 24.48 -8.56 -21.54
N PRO A 106 25.51 -8.19 -22.32
CA PRO A 106 26.50 -7.19 -21.88
C PRO A 106 25.88 -5.82 -21.56
N GLN A 107 24.88 -5.38 -22.32
CA GLN A 107 24.17 -4.12 -22.05
C GLN A 107 23.42 -4.19 -20.71
N LEU A 108 22.70 -5.28 -20.43
CA LEU A 108 22.04 -5.50 -19.14
C LEU A 108 23.02 -5.59 -17.97
N LEU A 109 24.18 -6.24 -18.15
CA LEU A 109 25.23 -6.31 -17.13
C LEU A 109 25.83 -4.94 -16.84
N ASN A 110 26.04 -4.10 -17.86
CA ASN A 110 26.52 -2.74 -17.66
C ASN A 110 25.50 -1.90 -16.88
N LEU A 111 24.21 -2.02 -17.21
CA LEU A 111 23.13 -1.35 -16.48
C LEU A 111 23.03 -1.85 -15.03
N LEU A 112 23.19 -3.16 -14.81
CA LEU A 112 23.24 -3.75 -13.47
C LEU A 112 24.42 -3.22 -12.66
N ALA A 113 25.61 -3.12 -13.25
CA ALA A 113 26.79 -2.55 -12.61
C ALA A 113 26.55 -1.09 -12.21
N PHE A 114 25.95 -0.31 -13.12
CA PHE A 114 25.60 1.08 -12.88
C PHE A 114 24.58 1.25 -11.74
N ALA A 115 23.50 0.46 -11.75
CA ALA A 115 22.50 0.46 -10.67
C ALA A 115 23.10 -0.02 -9.33
N GLY A 116 24.03 -0.98 -9.39
CA GLY A 116 24.73 -1.57 -8.25
C GLY A 116 25.80 -0.68 -7.62
N ALA A 117 26.28 0.35 -8.32
CA ALA A 117 27.47 1.12 -7.94
C ALA A 117 27.37 1.83 -6.57
N LYS A 118 26.15 2.11 -6.10
CA LYS A 118 25.91 2.74 -4.79
C LYS A 118 25.75 1.74 -3.63
N TYR A 119 25.86 0.45 -3.89
CA TYR A 119 25.65 -0.61 -2.91
C TYR A 119 26.92 -1.43 -2.68
N SER A 120 27.00 -2.10 -1.53
CA SER A 120 28.07 -3.05 -1.27
C SER A 120 27.95 -4.28 -2.16
N ARG A 121 29.08 -4.97 -2.43
CA ARG A 121 29.08 -6.22 -3.20
C ARG A 121 28.14 -7.27 -2.60
N SER A 122 28.08 -7.35 -1.27
CA SER A 122 27.16 -8.26 -0.56
C SER A 122 25.69 -7.95 -0.86
N LYS A 123 25.31 -6.66 -0.91
CA LYS A 123 23.94 -6.26 -1.24
C LYS A 123 23.61 -6.54 -2.71
N VAL A 124 24.54 -6.26 -3.63
CA VAL A 124 24.37 -6.62 -5.05
C VAL A 124 24.20 -8.14 -5.19
N ARG A 125 25.08 -8.96 -4.59
CA ARG A 125 24.99 -10.42 -4.62
C ARG A 125 23.66 -10.96 -4.11
N LYS A 126 23.12 -10.38 -3.03
CA LYS A 126 21.79 -10.75 -2.48
C LYS A 126 20.63 -10.41 -3.42
N ALA A 127 20.80 -9.45 -4.34
CA ALA A 127 19.80 -9.12 -5.35
C ALA A 127 19.89 -10.03 -6.58
N LEU A 128 21.02 -10.75 -6.78
CA LEU A 128 21.21 -11.63 -7.93
C LEU A 128 20.39 -12.92 -7.80
N PRO A 129 19.97 -13.52 -8.93
CA PRO A 129 19.40 -14.86 -8.94
C PRO A 129 20.41 -15.89 -8.36
N PRO A 130 20.04 -16.66 -7.32
CA PRO A 130 20.99 -17.54 -6.62
C PRO A 130 21.74 -18.52 -7.54
N GLN A 131 21.07 -19.06 -8.56
CA GLN A 131 21.64 -20.00 -9.51
C GLN A 131 22.66 -19.39 -10.47
N TYR A 132 22.61 -18.07 -10.72
CA TYR A 132 23.56 -17.38 -11.61
C TYR A 132 24.46 -16.38 -10.88
N ALA A 133 24.33 -16.21 -9.56
CA ALA A 133 25.04 -15.18 -8.81
C ALA A 133 26.56 -15.20 -9.05
N TYR A 134 27.19 -16.38 -9.02
CA TYR A 134 28.61 -16.53 -9.31
C TYR A 134 28.98 -16.10 -10.73
N ILE A 135 28.23 -16.57 -11.73
CA ILE A 135 28.47 -16.24 -13.14
C ILE A 135 28.32 -14.74 -13.37
N ILE A 136 27.26 -14.13 -12.83
CA ILE A 136 27.01 -12.70 -12.95
C ILE A 136 28.15 -11.90 -12.31
N GLU A 137 28.62 -12.26 -11.11
CA GLU A 137 29.72 -11.57 -10.45
C GLU A 137 31.03 -11.65 -11.25
N GLU A 138 31.36 -12.82 -11.79
CA GLU A 138 32.53 -12.96 -12.69
C GLU A 138 32.41 -12.03 -13.90
N LEU A 139 31.22 -11.92 -14.50
CA LEU A 139 30.96 -11.06 -15.65
C LEU A 139 30.89 -9.55 -15.31
N LEU A 140 30.50 -9.22 -14.07
CA LEU A 140 30.33 -7.85 -13.58
C LEU A 140 31.65 -7.21 -13.18
N TYR A 141 32.53 -7.97 -12.53
CA TYR A 141 33.78 -7.47 -11.95
C TYR A 141 35.03 -7.79 -12.80
N SER A 142 34.87 -8.48 -13.93
CA SER A 142 35.97 -8.68 -14.88
C SER A 142 36.33 -7.39 -15.60
N ASP A 143 37.60 -6.98 -15.48
CA ASP A 143 38.14 -5.84 -16.22
C ASP A 143 38.27 -6.16 -17.71
N ARG A 144 37.34 -5.63 -18.51
CA ARG A 144 37.28 -5.86 -19.95
C ARG A 144 38.35 -5.11 -20.75
N ALA A 145 39.16 -4.25 -20.11
CA ALA A 145 40.29 -3.58 -20.76
C ALA A 145 41.48 -4.54 -20.97
N LEU A 146 41.57 -5.64 -20.20
CA LEU A 146 42.61 -6.65 -20.33
C LEU A 146 42.18 -7.73 -21.34
N ALA A 147 43.01 -8.00 -22.35
CA ALA A 147 42.69 -8.93 -23.43
C ALA A 147 42.27 -10.33 -22.91
N ASP A 148 43.05 -10.91 -22.00
CA ASP A 148 42.74 -12.24 -21.44
C ASP A 148 41.41 -12.26 -20.68
N LYS A 149 41.06 -11.16 -20.00
CA LYS A 149 39.79 -11.01 -19.27
C LYS A 149 38.62 -10.75 -20.22
N LYS A 150 38.84 -10.06 -21.33
CA LYS A 150 37.84 -9.91 -22.39
C LYS A 150 37.51 -11.27 -23.01
N SER A 151 38.51 -12.06 -23.39
CA SER A 151 38.30 -13.42 -23.90
C SER A 151 37.63 -14.33 -22.86
N TYR A 152 37.99 -14.21 -21.57
CA TYR A 152 37.32 -14.92 -20.49
C TYR A 152 35.82 -14.59 -20.40
N PHE A 153 35.48 -13.30 -20.45
CA PHE A 153 34.09 -12.84 -20.48
C PHE A 153 33.31 -13.39 -21.68
N GLU A 154 33.88 -13.28 -22.89
CA GLU A 154 33.25 -13.76 -24.12
C GLU A 154 33.01 -15.27 -24.11
N ASN A 155 33.93 -16.05 -23.54
CA ASN A 155 33.80 -17.49 -23.40
C ASN A 155 32.67 -17.88 -22.44
N ILE A 156 32.59 -17.24 -21.27
CA ILE A 156 31.49 -17.49 -20.31
C ILE A 156 30.14 -17.18 -20.96
N LEU A 157 30.04 -16.00 -21.59
CA LEU A 157 28.80 -15.56 -22.22
C LEU A 157 28.36 -16.51 -23.34
N THR A 158 29.30 -16.88 -24.22
CA THR A 158 29.05 -17.84 -25.30
C THR A 158 28.55 -19.17 -24.73
N TYR A 159 29.18 -19.68 -23.67
CA TYR A 159 28.79 -20.94 -23.07
C TYR A 159 27.39 -20.88 -22.42
N VAL A 160 27.04 -19.78 -21.75
CA VAL A 160 25.68 -19.56 -21.22
C VAL A 160 24.63 -19.60 -22.35
N ILE A 161 24.95 -19.02 -23.51
CA ILE A 161 24.06 -19.00 -24.68
C ILE A 161 23.96 -20.40 -25.32
N GLU A 162 25.08 -21.10 -25.50
CA GLU A 162 25.13 -22.46 -26.06
C GLU A 162 24.38 -23.48 -25.20
N LEU A 163 24.44 -23.33 -23.87
CA LEU A 163 23.68 -24.13 -22.91
C LEU A 163 22.19 -23.79 -22.86
N ARG A 164 21.72 -22.82 -23.68
CA ARG A 164 20.32 -22.36 -23.74
C ARG A 164 19.81 -21.71 -22.44
N GLU A 165 20.72 -21.13 -21.65
CA GLU A 165 20.42 -20.47 -20.38
C GLU A 165 20.17 -18.96 -20.51
N ALA A 166 20.30 -18.40 -21.73
CA ALA A 166 20.21 -16.95 -21.97
C ALA A 166 18.88 -16.31 -21.50
N VAL A 167 17.75 -16.99 -21.70
CA VAL A 167 16.41 -16.48 -21.32
C VAL A 167 16.24 -16.39 -19.80
N PRO A 168 16.41 -17.48 -19.02
CA PRO A 168 16.43 -17.42 -17.56
C PRO A 168 17.46 -16.42 -17.01
N PHE A 169 18.62 -16.29 -17.65
CA PHE A 169 19.66 -15.34 -17.27
C PHE A 169 19.19 -13.89 -17.40
N ILE A 170 18.57 -13.52 -18.53
CA ILE A 170 18.00 -12.19 -18.77
C ILE A 170 16.87 -11.88 -17.78
N LEU A 171 15.98 -12.83 -17.50
CA LEU A 171 14.91 -12.67 -16.50
C LEU A 171 15.50 -12.35 -15.12
N GLY A 172 16.56 -13.06 -14.73
CA GLY A 172 17.28 -12.82 -13.49
C GLY A 172 17.95 -11.45 -13.44
N LEU A 173 18.61 -11.01 -14.53
CA LEU A 173 19.21 -9.68 -14.63
C LEU A 173 18.16 -8.56 -14.53
N ALA A 174 17.06 -8.67 -15.28
CA ALA A 174 15.98 -7.69 -15.26
C ALA A 174 15.41 -7.50 -13.83
N ARG A 175 15.13 -8.61 -13.13
CA ARG A 175 14.70 -8.57 -11.73
C ARG A 175 15.73 -7.93 -10.80
N SER A 176 17.00 -8.27 -10.95
CA SER A 176 18.10 -7.74 -10.14
C SER A 176 18.26 -6.22 -10.33
N ILE A 177 18.16 -5.74 -11.58
CA ILE A 177 18.20 -4.31 -11.90
C ILE A 177 17.05 -3.59 -11.21
N ARG A 178 15.81 -4.06 -11.36
CA ARG A 178 14.63 -3.45 -10.70
C ARG A 178 14.78 -3.39 -9.18
N GLN A 179 15.25 -4.47 -8.57
CA GLN A 179 15.50 -4.55 -7.13
C GLN A 179 16.58 -3.57 -6.65
N LEU A 180 17.60 -3.27 -7.46
CA LEU A 180 18.62 -2.28 -7.08
C LEU A 180 18.16 -0.84 -7.34
N LEU A 181 17.23 -0.63 -8.28
CA LEU A 181 16.69 0.69 -8.59
C LEU A 181 15.69 1.19 -7.54
N ILE A 182 14.86 0.31 -6.98
CA ILE A 182 14.00 0.59 -5.82
C ILE A 182 14.53 -0.22 -4.66
N ASP A 183 15.17 0.44 -3.70
CA ASP A 183 15.77 -0.20 -2.51
C ASP A 183 14.74 -0.55 -1.44
N HIS A 184 13.68 0.24 -1.37
CA HIS A 184 12.64 0.12 -0.35
C HIS A 184 11.32 0.67 -0.86
N LEU A 185 10.22 -0.03 -0.57
CA LEU A 185 8.87 0.35 -0.92
C LEU A 185 8.08 0.72 0.34
N HIS A 186 7.55 1.93 0.36
CA HIS A 186 6.59 2.40 1.35
C HIS A 186 5.19 2.35 0.73
N VAL A 187 4.29 1.53 1.27
CA VAL A 187 2.87 1.54 0.89
C VAL A 187 2.09 2.31 1.93
N VAL A 188 1.71 3.54 1.63
CA VAL A 188 1.03 4.46 2.53
C VAL A 188 -0.49 4.27 2.47
N GLY A 189 -0.94 3.02 2.56
CA GLY A 189 -2.35 2.64 2.76
C GLY A 189 -3.21 2.46 1.52
N ASP A 190 -4.41 1.93 1.77
CA ASP A 190 -5.48 1.69 0.82
C ASP A 190 -5.07 0.74 -0.33
N ILE A 191 -4.66 -0.47 0.07
CA ILE A 191 -4.31 -1.57 -0.83
C ILE A 191 -5.58 -2.20 -1.43
N PHE A 192 -6.61 -2.39 -0.59
CA PHE A 192 -7.83 -3.12 -0.94
C PHE A 192 -8.94 -2.23 -1.52
N ASP A 193 -9.98 -2.92 -1.99
CA ASP A 193 -11.26 -2.40 -2.49
C ASP A 193 -11.22 -1.66 -3.83
N ARG A 194 -12.40 -1.47 -4.43
CA ARG A 194 -12.68 -0.88 -5.76
C ARG A 194 -12.21 -1.70 -6.96
N GLY A 195 -10.97 -2.19 -6.95
CA GLY A 195 -10.40 -3.02 -8.02
C GLY A 195 -10.42 -4.51 -7.69
N ALA A 196 -10.51 -5.34 -8.73
CA ALA A 196 -10.53 -6.80 -8.63
C ALA A 196 -9.18 -7.41 -8.22
N GLY A 197 -8.07 -6.68 -8.40
CA GLY A 197 -6.72 -7.23 -8.30
C GLY A 197 -6.09 -7.21 -6.91
N SER A 198 -6.89 -7.09 -5.83
CA SER A 198 -6.37 -6.91 -4.47
C SER A 198 -5.49 -8.10 -4.03
N ALA A 199 -5.85 -9.32 -4.41
CA ALA A 199 -5.07 -10.51 -4.07
C ALA A 199 -3.69 -10.53 -4.77
N GLN A 200 -3.64 -10.12 -6.04
CA GLN A 200 -2.41 -10.05 -6.84
C GLN A 200 -1.48 -8.94 -6.32
N VAL A 201 -2.04 -7.80 -5.90
CA VAL A 201 -1.25 -6.73 -5.26
C VAL A 201 -0.58 -7.26 -3.98
N MET A 202 -1.33 -7.95 -3.12
CA MET A 202 -0.77 -8.53 -1.89
C MET A 202 0.27 -9.63 -2.16
N ASP A 203 0.04 -10.49 -3.17
CA ASP A 203 1.02 -11.50 -3.61
C ASP A 203 2.35 -10.85 -4.04
N GLU A 204 2.28 -9.73 -4.77
CA GLU A 204 3.46 -8.99 -5.21
C GLU A 204 4.17 -8.30 -4.04
N LEU A 205 3.42 -7.68 -3.12
CA LEU A 205 3.95 -7.06 -1.91
C LEU A 205 4.66 -8.08 -1.01
N GLN A 206 4.11 -9.29 -0.85
CA GLN A 206 4.72 -10.35 -0.05
C GLN A 206 6.08 -10.80 -0.60
N ARG A 207 6.26 -10.74 -1.92
CA ARG A 207 7.50 -11.11 -2.62
C ARG A 207 8.50 -9.96 -2.71
N PHE A 208 8.07 -8.74 -2.41
CA PHE A 208 8.92 -7.57 -2.50
C PHE A 208 10.03 -7.61 -1.43
N HIS A 209 11.24 -7.25 -1.82
CA HIS A 209 12.45 -7.51 -1.04
C HIS A 209 12.59 -6.61 0.21
N SER A 210 12.00 -5.41 0.20
CA SER A 210 12.04 -4.48 1.32
C SER A 210 10.80 -3.59 1.30
N LEU A 211 9.97 -3.72 2.33
CA LEU A 211 8.61 -3.16 2.38
C LEU A 211 8.22 -2.78 3.82
N ASP A 212 7.54 -1.65 3.96
CA ASP A 212 6.65 -1.34 5.07
C ASP A 212 5.32 -0.76 4.57
N ILE A 213 4.30 -0.83 5.43
CA ILE A 213 2.92 -0.46 5.10
C ILE A 213 2.39 0.48 6.19
N GLN A 214 1.71 1.55 5.81
CA GLN A 214 0.87 2.31 6.74
C GLN A 214 -0.58 1.95 6.45
N TRP A 215 -1.33 1.51 7.45
CA TRP A 215 -2.69 1.04 7.21
C TRP A 215 -3.61 2.17 6.79
N GLY A 216 -4.33 1.96 5.69
CA GLY A 216 -5.44 2.80 5.26
C GLY A 216 -6.78 2.36 5.84
N ASN A 217 -7.82 3.18 5.63
CA ASN A 217 -9.16 2.84 6.10
C ASN A 217 -9.71 1.60 5.38
N HIS A 218 -9.38 1.41 4.10
CA HIS A 218 -9.78 0.21 3.38
C HIS A 218 -9.03 -1.04 3.86
N ASP A 219 -7.76 -0.92 4.27
CA ASP A 219 -7.00 -2.05 4.81
C ASP A 219 -7.57 -2.50 6.16
N ILE A 220 -7.94 -1.55 7.02
CA ILE A 220 -8.45 -1.81 8.36
C ILE A 220 -9.77 -2.56 8.38
N ILE A 221 -10.69 -2.33 7.44
CA ILE A 221 -11.93 -3.10 7.39
C ILE A 221 -11.69 -4.55 6.94
N TRP A 222 -10.68 -4.81 6.12
CA TRP A 222 -10.28 -6.17 5.76
C TRP A 222 -9.64 -6.89 6.96
N MET A 223 -8.75 -6.20 7.67
CA MET A 223 -8.16 -6.71 8.91
C MET A 223 -9.24 -6.99 9.96
N GLY A 224 -10.16 -6.06 10.19
CA GLY A 224 -11.27 -6.22 11.14
C GLY A 224 -12.21 -7.37 10.77
N ALA A 225 -12.53 -7.53 9.49
CA ALA A 225 -13.33 -8.66 9.02
C ALA A 225 -12.65 -10.00 9.34
N PHE A 226 -11.34 -10.10 9.12
CA PHE A 226 -10.58 -11.30 9.44
C PHE A 226 -10.42 -11.53 10.95
N PHE A 227 -10.35 -10.46 11.75
CA PHE A 227 -10.26 -10.55 13.22
C PHE A 227 -11.61 -10.67 13.94
N GLY A 228 -12.71 -10.93 13.23
CA GLY A 228 -13.99 -11.28 13.85
C GLY A 228 -15.06 -10.18 13.79
N SER A 229 -14.73 -8.98 13.34
CA SER A 229 -15.71 -7.88 13.25
C SER A 229 -16.71 -8.11 12.12
N LYS A 230 -17.93 -8.50 12.49
CA LYS A 230 -19.06 -8.62 11.56
C LYS A 230 -19.34 -7.29 10.85
N ALA A 231 -19.27 -6.16 11.55
CA ALA A 231 -19.52 -4.84 10.95
C ALA A 231 -18.47 -4.48 9.88
N CYS A 232 -17.20 -4.82 10.09
CA CYS A 232 -16.15 -4.68 9.08
C CYS A 232 -16.38 -5.62 7.88
N LEU A 233 -16.72 -6.90 8.13
CA LEU A 233 -17.03 -7.88 7.08
C LEU A 233 -18.12 -7.37 6.14
N LEU A 234 -19.23 -6.86 6.69
CA LEU A 234 -20.32 -6.35 5.87
C LEU A 234 -19.91 -5.10 5.06
N ASN A 235 -19.04 -4.24 5.61
CA ASN A 235 -18.48 -3.13 4.84
C ASN A 235 -17.65 -3.64 3.65
N VAL A 236 -16.75 -4.59 3.86
CA VAL A 236 -15.94 -5.20 2.79
C VAL A 236 -16.83 -5.77 1.69
N LEU A 237 -17.76 -6.65 2.05
CA LEU A 237 -18.61 -7.34 1.07
C LEU A 237 -19.57 -6.37 0.36
N ARG A 238 -20.11 -5.37 1.06
CA ARG A 238 -20.98 -4.36 0.43
C ARG A 238 -20.20 -3.52 -0.58
N ILE A 239 -18.99 -3.09 -0.25
CA ILE A 239 -18.14 -2.34 -1.19
C ILE A 239 -17.80 -3.24 -2.39
N ALA A 240 -17.48 -4.50 -2.17
CA ALA A 240 -17.23 -5.49 -3.22
C ALA A 240 -18.44 -5.69 -4.16
N ALA A 241 -19.64 -5.82 -3.61
CA ALA A 241 -20.86 -5.91 -4.39
C ALA A 241 -21.11 -4.62 -5.19
N ARG A 242 -20.91 -3.46 -4.55
CA ARG A 242 -21.14 -2.15 -5.16
C ARG A 242 -20.23 -1.86 -6.36
N TYR A 243 -18.98 -2.30 -6.33
CA TYR A 243 -18.01 -2.05 -7.41
C TYR A 243 -17.73 -3.31 -8.25
N GLY A 244 -18.56 -4.35 -8.11
CA GLY A 244 -18.51 -5.53 -8.97
C GLY A 244 -17.23 -6.35 -8.87
N TYR A 245 -16.64 -6.45 -7.68
CA TYR A 245 -15.49 -7.34 -7.43
C TYR A 245 -15.76 -8.41 -6.37
N LEU A 246 -17.03 -8.63 -6.00
CA LEU A 246 -17.41 -9.64 -5.02
C LEU A 246 -17.02 -11.07 -5.45
N TRP A 247 -17.26 -11.41 -6.73
CA TRP A 247 -16.92 -12.73 -7.28
C TRP A 247 -15.41 -12.92 -7.44
N ASP A 248 -14.67 -11.83 -7.67
CA ASP A 248 -13.21 -11.85 -7.70
C ASP A 248 -12.66 -12.25 -6.33
N ILE A 249 -13.18 -11.66 -5.24
CA ILE A 249 -12.81 -12.04 -3.86
C ILE A 249 -13.21 -13.48 -3.56
N GLU A 250 -14.41 -13.90 -3.96
CA GLU A 250 -14.88 -15.27 -3.76
C GLU A 250 -13.90 -16.28 -4.35
N LYS A 251 -13.48 -16.05 -5.60
CA LYS A 251 -12.52 -16.87 -6.31
C LYS A 251 -11.12 -16.82 -5.69
N ASP A 252 -10.59 -15.63 -5.44
CA ASP A 252 -9.20 -15.44 -5.05
C ASP A 252 -8.92 -15.92 -3.62
N TYR A 253 -9.91 -15.79 -2.73
CA TYR A 253 -9.78 -16.18 -1.32
C TYR A 253 -10.56 -17.44 -0.95
N GLY A 254 -11.29 -18.04 -1.90
CA GLY A 254 -12.07 -19.26 -1.67
C GLY A 254 -13.23 -19.05 -0.70
N LEU A 255 -13.96 -17.94 -0.83
CA LEU A 255 -15.09 -17.65 0.05
C LEU A 255 -16.33 -18.46 -0.35
N ASN A 256 -17.20 -18.77 0.62
CA ASN A 256 -18.51 -19.36 0.37
C ASN A 256 -19.60 -18.31 0.52
N LEU A 257 -20.08 -17.78 -0.62
CA LEU A 257 -21.13 -16.76 -0.66
C LEU A 257 -22.53 -17.34 -0.91
N ARG A 258 -22.67 -18.65 -1.01
CA ARG A 258 -23.94 -19.31 -1.40
C ARG A 258 -25.11 -18.97 -0.48
N SER A 259 -24.87 -18.95 0.83
CA SER A 259 -25.92 -18.61 1.81
C SER A 259 -26.42 -17.18 1.61
N LEU A 260 -25.52 -16.24 1.29
CA LEU A 260 -25.85 -14.85 1.01
C LEU A 260 -26.63 -14.72 -0.30
N THR A 261 -26.18 -15.35 -1.39
CA THR A 261 -26.81 -15.22 -2.71
C THR A 261 -28.21 -15.81 -2.71
N LEU A 262 -28.41 -17.01 -2.14
CA LEU A 262 -29.73 -17.63 -2.00
C LEU A 262 -30.68 -16.79 -1.17
N PHE A 263 -30.21 -16.24 -0.05
CA PHE A 263 -31.00 -15.33 0.79
C PHE A 263 -31.40 -14.07 0.03
N ALA A 264 -30.44 -13.45 -0.68
CA ALA A 264 -30.67 -12.24 -1.45
C ALA A 264 -31.69 -12.47 -2.58
N ASP A 265 -31.56 -13.58 -3.32
CA ASP A 265 -32.45 -13.94 -4.43
C ASP A 265 -33.89 -14.21 -3.98
N LYS A 266 -34.06 -14.84 -2.82
CA LYS A 266 -35.38 -15.11 -2.21
C LYS A 266 -36.06 -13.83 -1.71
N THR A 267 -35.28 -12.87 -1.21
CA THR A 267 -35.79 -11.76 -0.39
C THR A 267 -35.95 -10.46 -1.18
N TYR A 268 -35.00 -10.15 -2.06
CA TYR A 268 -34.90 -8.85 -2.72
C TYR A 268 -35.31 -8.93 -4.19
N GLN A 269 -35.94 -7.85 -4.66
CA GLN A 269 -36.32 -7.64 -6.05
C GLN A 269 -35.33 -6.68 -6.73
N SER A 270 -35.50 -6.47 -8.04
CA SER A 270 -34.68 -5.48 -8.74
C SER A 270 -34.90 -4.07 -8.17
N ASN A 271 -33.80 -3.39 -7.88
CA ASN A 271 -33.67 -2.02 -7.45
C ASN A 271 -32.47 -1.36 -8.16
N PRO A 272 -32.69 -0.58 -9.23
CA PRO A 272 -31.62 -0.01 -10.05
C PRO A 272 -30.58 0.83 -9.29
N LYS A 273 -30.95 1.40 -8.13
CA LYS A 273 -30.04 2.18 -7.28
C LYS A 273 -28.87 1.36 -6.75
N PHE A 274 -29.04 0.03 -6.66
CA PHE A 274 -28.06 -0.90 -6.14
C PHE A 274 -27.27 -1.63 -7.25
N ARG A 275 -27.48 -1.29 -8.52
CA ARG A 275 -26.68 -1.84 -9.63
C ARG A 275 -25.18 -1.58 -9.40
N PRO A 276 -24.32 -2.58 -9.66
CA PRO A 276 -22.88 -2.44 -9.46
C PRO A 276 -22.27 -1.41 -10.43
N ILE A 277 -21.24 -0.71 -9.96
CA ILE A 277 -20.44 0.24 -10.74
C ILE A 277 -19.24 -0.53 -11.31
N LEU A 278 -19.37 -1.08 -12.52
CA LEU A 278 -18.39 -2.00 -13.11
C LEU A 278 -17.16 -1.33 -13.74
N GLY A 279 -17.16 -0.01 -13.91
CA GLY A 279 -15.95 0.74 -14.25
C GLY A 279 -15.26 0.34 -15.57
N GLY A 280 -16.03 -0.08 -16.59
CA GLY A 280 -15.50 -0.56 -17.87
C GLY A 280 -15.38 -2.08 -17.99
N ARG A 281 -15.83 -2.84 -16.98
CA ARG A 281 -15.87 -4.31 -16.96
C ARG A 281 -17.24 -4.87 -17.36
N GLU A 282 -18.13 -4.07 -17.95
CA GLU A 282 -19.51 -4.48 -18.23
C GLU A 282 -19.60 -5.74 -19.10
N GLN A 283 -18.60 -5.99 -19.96
CA GLN A 283 -18.53 -7.16 -20.83
C GLN A 283 -18.15 -8.47 -20.08
N GLU A 284 -17.67 -8.37 -18.85
CA GLU A 284 -17.29 -9.53 -18.02
C GLU A 284 -18.49 -10.14 -17.29
N PHE A 285 -19.66 -9.50 -17.32
CA PHE A 285 -20.84 -9.90 -16.56
C PHE A 285 -22.05 -10.12 -17.49
N SER A 286 -22.82 -11.16 -17.20
CA SER A 286 -24.16 -11.35 -17.75
C SER A 286 -25.19 -10.46 -17.02
N GLU A 287 -26.35 -10.22 -17.63
CA GLU A 287 -27.45 -9.50 -16.98
C GLU A 287 -27.97 -10.23 -15.71
N GLU A 288 -27.90 -11.56 -15.69
CA GLU A 288 -28.28 -12.37 -14.52
C GLU A 288 -27.32 -12.14 -13.35
N GLU A 289 -26.01 -12.11 -13.60
CA GLU A 289 -25.00 -11.82 -12.58
C GLU A 289 -25.10 -10.38 -12.06
N ILE A 290 -25.38 -9.42 -12.94
CA ILE A 290 -25.62 -8.03 -12.55
C ILE A 290 -26.85 -7.93 -11.63
N LEU A 291 -27.95 -8.60 -11.99
CA LEU A 291 -29.16 -8.64 -11.16
C LEU A 291 -28.91 -9.32 -9.81
N GLN A 292 -28.13 -10.39 -9.78
CA GLN A 292 -27.77 -11.06 -8.54
C GLN A 292 -26.92 -10.15 -7.64
N LEU A 293 -25.90 -9.47 -8.18
CA LEU A 293 -25.10 -8.49 -7.45
C LEU A 293 -25.95 -7.34 -6.90
N GLU A 294 -26.94 -6.87 -7.67
CA GLU A 294 -27.89 -5.82 -7.26
C GLU A 294 -28.71 -6.24 -6.03
N LYS A 295 -29.22 -7.48 -6.00
CA LYS A 295 -29.94 -8.04 -4.83
C LYS A 295 -29.02 -8.27 -3.64
N VAL A 296 -27.82 -8.81 -3.88
CA VAL A 296 -26.81 -9.04 -2.84
C VAL A 296 -26.38 -7.71 -2.21
N HIS A 297 -26.21 -6.65 -3.01
CA HIS A 297 -25.87 -5.32 -2.51
C HIS A 297 -26.98 -4.74 -1.62
N GLN A 298 -28.26 -4.96 -1.95
CA GLN A 298 -29.37 -4.61 -1.06
C GLN A 298 -29.29 -5.36 0.27
N ALA A 299 -29.18 -6.70 0.22
CA ALA A 299 -29.06 -7.55 1.40
C ALA A 299 -27.91 -7.12 2.33
N LEU A 300 -26.71 -6.95 1.78
CA LEU A 300 -25.53 -6.53 2.51
C LEU A 300 -25.70 -5.14 3.12
N SER A 301 -26.36 -4.21 2.43
CA SER A 301 -26.60 -2.86 2.96
C SER A 301 -27.51 -2.88 4.18
N ILE A 302 -28.62 -3.62 4.14
CA ILE A 302 -29.54 -3.73 5.27
C ILE A 302 -28.89 -4.42 6.47
N ILE A 303 -28.21 -5.56 6.24
CA ILE A 303 -27.50 -6.28 7.30
C ILE A 303 -26.39 -5.39 7.91
N GLN A 304 -25.65 -4.65 7.08
CA GLN A 304 -24.67 -3.69 7.55
C GLN A 304 -25.30 -2.66 8.50
N PHE A 305 -26.39 -1.99 8.10
CA PHE A 305 -27.02 -0.97 8.95
C PHE A 305 -27.54 -1.55 10.27
N LYS A 306 -28.07 -2.77 10.25
CA LYS A 306 -28.50 -3.48 11.46
C LYS A 306 -27.33 -3.70 12.42
N LEU A 307 -26.21 -4.25 11.93
CA LEU A 307 -25.02 -4.54 12.73
C LEU A 307 -24.32 -3.26 13.22
N GLU A 308 -24.24 -2.22 12.39
CA GLU A 308 -23.70 -0.91 12.80
C GLU A 308 -24.55 -0.29 13.92
N ASN A 309 -25.88 -0.35 13.82
CA ASN A 309 -26.77 0.11 14.89
C ASN A 309 -26.56 -0.69 16.19
N GLN A 310 -26.44 -2.02 16.10
CA GLN A 310 -26.14 -2.86 17.28
C GLN A 310 -24.81 -2.46 17.92
N LEU A 311 -23.75 -2.23 17.12
CA LEU A 311 -22.44 -1.82 17.59
C LEU A 311 -22.50 -0.46 18.31
N ILE A 312 -23.10 0.54 17.69
CA ILE A 312 -23.25 1.88 18.26
C ILE A 312 -24.02 1.82 19.59
N LYS A 313 -25.09 1.01 19.67
CA LYS A 313 -25.88 0.83 20.89
C LYS A 313 -25.09 0.18 22.03
N ARG A 314 -24.18 -0.77 21.73
CA ARG A 314 -23.32 -1.41 22.76
C ARG A 314 -22.09 -0.58 23.14
N ARG A 315 -21.72 0.44 22.35
CA ARG A 315 -20.60 1.37 22.60
C ARG A 315 -21.06 2.82 22.69
N PRO A 316 -21.91 3.18 23.69
CA PRO A 316 -22.34 4.56 23.84
C PRO A 316 -21.18 5.56 24.00
N GLU A 317 -20.05 5.11 24.54
CA GLU A 317 -18.81 5.86 24.70
C GLU A 317 -18.18 6.35 23.38
N PHE A 318 -18.54 5.76 22.23
CA PHE A 318 -18.09 6.25 20.92
C PHE A 318 -18.79 7.54 20.48
N GLN A 319 -19.86 7.96 21.17
CA GLN A 319 -20.64 9.16 20.87
C GLN A 319 -21.17 9.19 19.43
N MET A 320 -21.72 8.07 18.97
CA MET A 320 -22.22 7.90 17.60
C MET A 320 -23.74 7.68 17.52
N GLN A 321 -24.49 8.06 18.56
CA GLN A 321 -25.94 7.82 18.66
C GLN A 321 -26.72 8.46 17.51
N ASP A 322 -26.24 9.58 16.97
CA ASP A 322 -26.85 10.25 15.81
C ASP A 322 -26.81 9.40 14.52
N HIS A 323 -25.98 8.37 14.48
CA HIS A 323 -25.83 7.46 13.34
C HIS A 323 -26.69 6.20 13.45
N VAL A 324 -27.50 6.05 14.51
CA VAL A 324 -28.48 4.96 14.63
C VAL A 324 -29.69 5.26 13.73
N MET A 325 -29.49 5.15 12.42
CA MET A 325 -30.39 5.73 11.43
C MET A 325 -31.67 4.93 11.19
N LEU A 326 -31.62 3.58 11.27
CA LEU A 326 -32.82 2.75 11.11
C LEU A 326 -33.91 3.08 12.14
N ASP A 327 -33.52 3.44 13.37
CA ASP A 327 -34.45 3.80 14.43
C ASP A 327 -35.16 5.15 14.18
N LYS A 328 -34.67 5.96 13.23
CA LYS A 328 -35.22 7.27 12.86
C LYS A 328 -36.22 7.20 11.70
N ILE A 329 -36.43 6.02 11.12
CA ILE A 329 -37.30 5.82 9.96
C ILE A 329 -38.74 5.60 10.43
N ASP A 330 -39.66 6.37 9.86
CA ASP A 330 -41.07 6.02 9.83
C ASP A 330 -41.32 5.08 8.65
N TYR A 331 -41.48 3.79 8.95
CA TYR A 331 -41.68 2.75 7.94
C TYR A 331 -43.08 2.75 7.32
N TRP A 332 -44.05 3.41 7.96
CA TRP A 332 -45.42 3.51 7.43
C TRP A 332 -45.55 4.67 6.45
N GLU A 333 -44.94 5.81 6.79
CA GLU A 333 -44.92 6.99 5.93
C GLU A 333 -43.73 7.01 4.95
N GLU A 334 -42.87 5.98 4.99
CA GLU A 334 -41.63 5.86 4.22
C GLU A 334 -40.79 7.15 4.26
N SER A 335 -40.51 7.63 5.46
CA SER A 335 -39.78 8.87 5.68
C SER A 335 -38.78 8.78 6.82
N ILE A 336 -37.82 9.69 6.87
CA ILE A 336 -36.81 9.77 7.93
C ILE A 336 -36.64 11.22 8.37
N THR A 337 -36.44 11.42 9.67
CA THR A 337 -36.14 12.76 10.22
C THR A 337 -34.65 12.89 10.50
N ILE A 338 -34.01 13.89 9.89
CA ILE A 338 -32.59 14.25 10.05
C ILE A 338 -32.52 15.74 10.36
N ASP A 339 -31.82 16.12 11.43
CA ASP A 339 -31.63 17.53 11.83
C ASP A 339 -32.97 18.31 11.84
N ASP A 340 -33.99 17.73 12.49
CA ASP A 340 -35.38 18.23 12.59
C ASP A 340 -36.13 18.40 11.25
N THR A 341 -35.55 17.92 10.15
CA THR A 341 -36.14 17.97 8.81
C THR A 341 -36.59 16.58 8.37
N LYS A 342 -37.83 16.48 7.89
CA LYS A 342 -38.41 15.23 7.39
C LYS A 342 -38.13 15.05 5.91
N HIS A 343 -37.59 13.91 5.54
CA HIS A 343 -37.26 13.54 4.17
C HIS A 343 -38.00 12.27 3.75
N ALA A 344 -38.58 12.25 2.55
CA ALA A 344 -39.15 11.04 1.96
C ALA A 344 -38.03 10.08 1.55
N LEU A 345 -38.25 8.78 1.78
CA LEU A 345 -37.32 7.73 1.39
C LEU A 345 -37.57 7.31 -0.07
N VAL A 346 -36.49 6.99 -0.77
CA VAL A 346 -36.51 6.48 -2.15
C VAL A 346 -35.70 5.18 -2.24
N ASN A 347 -35.99 4.35 -3.24
CA ASN A 347 -35.26 3.08 -3.49
C ASN A 347 -35.24 2.15 -2.26
N THR A 348 -36.33 2.12 -1.49
CA THR A 348 -36.41 1.36 -0.23
C THR A 348 -36.19 -0.14 -0.47
N CYS A 349 -35.52 -0.80 0.47
CA CYS A 349 -35.29 -2.24 0.46
C CYS A 349 -35.34 -2.79 1.90
N PHE A 350 -36.38 -2.42 2.65
CA PHE A 350 -36.50 -2.75 4.08
C PHE A 350 -37.26 -4.07 4.34
N GLN A 351 -37.27 -5.01 3.39
CA GLN A 351 -38.09 -6.23 3.44
C GLN A 351 -37.87 -7.06 4.72
N THR A 352 -36.68 -7.00 5.31
CA THR A 352 -36.31 -7.76 6.51
C THR A 352 -36.24 -6.93 7.78
N VAL A 353 -36.58 -5.64 7.72
CA VAL A 353 -36.51 -4.76 8.88
C VAL A 353 -37.80 -4.87 9.68
N ASN A 354 -37.69 -5.15 10.98
CA ASN A 354 -38.81 -5.08 11.90
C ASN A 354 -38.92 -3.64 12.45
N PRO A 355 -40.00 -2.87 12.16
CA PRO A 355 -40.14 -1.49 12.64
C PRO A 355 -40.06 -1.33 14.16
N GLU A 356 -40.47 -2.35 14.94
CA GLU A 356 -40.41 -2.30 16.41
C GLU A 356 -38.99 -2.53 16.95
N ASN A 357 -38.15 -3.22 16.18
CA ASN A 357 -36.75 -3.43 16.53
C ASN A 357 -35.87 -3.47 15.27
N PRO A 358 -35.60 -2.30 14.66
CA PRO A 358 -35.04 -2.23 13.32
C PRO A 358 -33.64 -2.83 13.18
N SER A 359 -32.91 -2.93 14.30
CA SER A 359 -31.53 -3.41 14.32
C SER A 359 -31.40 -4.94 14.40
N VAL A 360 -32.50 -5.69 14.61
CA VAL A 360 -32.44 -7.15 14.77
C VAL A 360 -32.22 -7.86 13.44
N LEU A 361 -31.23 -8.75 13.41
CA LEU A 361 -31.02 -9.68 12.30
C LEU A 361 -32.07 -10.79 12.34
N THR A 362 -32.61 -11.14 11.18
CA THR A 362 -33.45 -12.34 11.05
C THR A 362 -32.59 -13.61 11.21
N PRO A 363 -33.19 -14.79 11.45
CA PRO A 363 -32.42 -16.04 11.52
C PRO A 363 -31.61 -16.31 10.23
N GLU A 364 -32.19 -16.02 9.06
CA GLU A 364 -31.53 -16.21 7.76
C GLU A 364 -30.36 -15.22 7.57
N GLU A 365 -30.52 -13.97 8.01
CA GLU A 365 -29.43 -12.98 8.01
C GLU A 365 -28.28 -13.41 8.93
N ASN A 366 -28.57 -13.88 10.15
CA ASN A 366 -27.54 -14.38 11.06
C ASN A 366 -26.77 -15.55 10.44
N GLN A 367 -27.48 -16.53 9.88
CA GLN A 367 -26.85 -17.67 9.22
C GLN A 367 -25.93 -17.23 8.06
N ALA A 368 -26.37 -16.26 7.25
CA ALA A 368 -25.54 -15.73 6.18
C ALA A 368 -24.27 -15.05 6.73
N VAL A 369 -24.41 -14.19 7.74
CA VAL A 369 -23.27 -13.47 8.35
C VAL A 369 -22.27 -14.43 8.97
N ASP A 370 -22.73 -15.39 9.76
CA ASP A 370 -21.86 -16.35 10.44
C ASP A 370 -21.14 -17.27 9.44
N SER A 371 -21.84 -17.70 8.38
CA SER A 371 -21.25 -18.48 7.28
C SER A 371 -20.16 -17.69 6.55
N MET A 372 -20.41 -16.41 6.24
CA MET A 372 -19.44 -15.55 5.55
C MET A 372 -18.23 -15.26 6.43
N LEU A 373 -18.44 -14.96 7.72
CA LEU A 373 -17.36 -14.69 8.66
C LEU A 373 -16.44 -15.91 8.81
N ALA A 374 -17.02 -17.08 9.06
CA ALA A 374 -16.27 -18.34 9.16
C ALA A 374 -15.47 -18.60 7.88
N SER A 375 -16.07 -18.37 6.71
CA SER A 375 -15.39 -18.52 5.43
C SER A 375 -14.19 -17.56 5.31
N PHE A 376 -14.37 -16.28 5.66
CA PHE A 376 -13.34 -15.25 5.61
C PHE A 376 -12.14 -15.60 6.50
N GLN A 377 -12.42 -16.06 7.73
CA GLN A 377 -11.42 -16.40 8.73
C GLN A 377 -10.68 -17.71 8.48
N SER A 378 -11.28 -18.61 7.69
CA SER A 378 -10.69 -19.91 7.33
C SER A 378 -9.84 -19.86 6.05
N SER A 379 -9.87 -18.76 5.31
CA SER A 379 -9.08 -18.60 4.08
C SER A 379 -7.58 -18.52 4.38
N LEU A 380 -6.82 -19.49 3.86
CA LEU A 380 -5.36 -19.55 4.03
C LEU A 380 -4.67 -18.34 3.38
N LYS A 381 -5.07 -18.00 2.14
CA LYS A 381 -4.50 -16.86 1.43
C LYS A 381 -4.80 -15.54 2.15
N MET A 382 -6.02 -15.38 2.68
CA MET A 382 -6.37 -14.22 3.51
C MET A 382 -5.48 -14.15 4.76
N ALA A 383 -5.28 -15.28 5.43
CA ALA A 383 -4.42 -15.35 6.62
C ALA A 383 -2.97 -14.93 6.31
N GLU A 384 -2.42 -15.34 5.17
CA GLU A 384 -1.09 -14.92 4.70
C GLU A 384 -1.04 -13.40 4.46
N HIS A 385 -2.04 -12.84 3.80
CA HIS A 385 -2.13 -11.40 3.52
C HIS A 385 -2.29 -10.57 4.80
N MET A 386 -3.15 -10.99 5.73
CA MET A 386 -3.33 -10.31 7.01
C MET A 386 -2.06 -10.41 7.87
N SER A 387 -1.36 -11.56 7.82
CA SER A 387 -0.06 -11.72 8.46
C SER A 387 0.97 -10.72 7.92
N LEU A 388 1.00 -10.49 6.60
CA LEU A 388 1.86 -9.45 6.00
C LEU A 388 1.52 -8.06 6.57
N LEU A 389 0.24 -7.66 6.58
CA LEU A 389 -0.19 -6.38 7.11
C LEU A 389 0.15 -6.21 8.60
N MET A 390 0.06 -7.26 9.39
CA MET A 390 0.40 -7.21 10.82
C MET A 390 1.91 -7.13 11.06
N ASN A 391 2.72 -7.80 10.23
CA ASN A 391 4.17 -7.88 10.38
C ASN A 391 4.91 -6.69 9.78
N LYS A 392 4.38 -6.11 8.70
CA LYS A 392 5.00 -5.00 7.96
C LYS A 392 4.23 -3.69 8.08
N GLY A 393 3.03 -3.73 8.65
CA GLY A 393 2.17 -2.58 8.78
C GLY A 393 2.08 -1.98 10.18
N SER A 394 1.75 -0.69 10.22
CA SER A 394 1.48 0.10 11.42
C SER A 394 0.56 1.29 11.09
N MET A 395 0.01 1.95 12.10
CA MET A 395 -0.82 3.17 11.91
C MET A 395 -0.01 4.34 11.34
N TYR A 396 1.26 4.41 11.70
CA TYR A 396 2.24 5.35 11.16
C TYR A 396 3.64 4.72 11.21
N LYS A 397 4.59 5.32 10.51
CA LYS A 397 5.99 4.95 10.58
C LYS A 397 6.88 6.18 10.54
N ILE A 398 7.90 6.19 11.38
CA ILE A 398 9.03 7.10 11.21
C ILE A 398 10.12 6.35 10.46
N TYR A 399 10.54 6.90 9.32
CA TYR A 399 11.59 6.32 8.49
C TYR A 399 12.44 7.44 7.89
N ASN A 400 13.76 7.37 8.11
CA ASN A 400 14.73 8.36 7.63
C ASN A 400 14.35 9.81 7.99
N GLN A 401 13.92 10.02 9.24
CA GLN A 401 13.48 11.32 9.77
C GLN A 401 12.20 11.88 9.12
N HIS A 402 11.43 11.05 8.42
CA HIS A 402 10.14 11.41 7.84
C HIS A 402 9.01 10.63 8.51
N LEU A 403 7.84 11.26 8.65
CA LEU A 403 6.64 10.67 9.21
C LEU A 403 5.71 10.20 8.09
N LEU A 404 5.34 8.93 8.10
CA LEU A 404 4.47 8.29 7.14
C LEU A 404 3.17 7.88 7.83
N PHE A 405 2.01 8.26 7.28
CA PHE A 405 0.69 7.86 7.77
C PHE A 405 -0.34 8.00 6.64
N HIS A 406 -1.44 7.24 6.65
CA HIS A 406 -2.39 7.29 5.54
C HIS A 406 -3.35 8.50 5.62
N GLY A 407 -4.26 8.51 6.60
CA GLY A 407 -5.36 9.47 6.67
C GLY A 407 -4.97 10.85 7.19
N CYS A 408 -5.21 11.09 8.47
CA CYS A 408 -5.09 12.39 9.13
C CYS A 408 -4.60 12.27 10.57
N ILE A 409 -4.15 13.39 11.13
CA ILE A 409 -3.96 13.55 12.58
C ILE A 409 -5.09 14.46 13.08
N PRO A 410 -6.07 13.95 13.86
CA PRO A 410 -7.24 14.74 14.25
C PRO A 410 -6.88 16.04 14.97
N LEU A 411 -7.45 17.16 14.48
CA LEU A 411 -7.26 18.49 15.06
C LEU A 411 -8.59 19.17 15.39
N GLU A 412 -8.57 19.95 16.46
CA GLU A 412 -9.64 20.87 16.81
C GLU A 412 -9.66 22.06 15.83
N PRO A 413 -10.77 22.82 15.75
CA PRO A 413 -10.81 24.08 15.02
C PRO A 413 -9.77 25.11 15.51
N SER A 414 -9.28 24.99 16.75
CA SER A 414 -8.18 25.80 17.29
C SER A 414 -6.81 25.48 16.69
N GLY A 415 -6.65 24.31 16.06
CA GLY A 415 -5.38 23.78 15.58
C GLY A 415 -4.62 22.92 16.60
N GLU A 416 -5.18 22.72 17.80
CA GLU A 416 -4.66 21.78 18.79
C GLU A 416 -5.05 20.33 18.46
N PHE A 417 -4.32 19.35 18.99
CA PHE A 417 -4.65 17.94 18.82
C PHE A 417 -5.98 17.61 19.48
N GLN A 418 -6.89 17.02 18.70
CA GLN A 418 -8.21 16.68 19.18
C GLN A 418 -8.18 15.36 19.98
N PRO A 419 -8.57 15.37 21.27
CA PRO A 419 -8.51 14.17 22.09
C PRO A 419 -9.70 13.25 21.82
N PHE A 420 -9.41 11.96 21.62
CA PHE A 420 -10.38 10.89 21.79
C PHE A 420 -10.47 10.51 23.27
N ILE A 421 -11.70 10.46 23.80
CA ILE A 421 -11.94 10.19 25.22
C ILE A 421 -12.58 8.83 25.37
N LEU A 422 -11.93 7.94 26.12
CA LEU A 422 -12.44 6.62 26.44
C LEU A 422 -12.17 6.30 27.91
N ASN A 423 -13.21 6.00 28.69
CA ASN A 423 -13.10 5.70 30.13
C ASN A 423 -12.28 6.75 30.94
N GLN A 424 -12.48 8.04 30.65
CA GLN A 424 -11.76 9.18 31.24
C GLN A 424 -10.27 9.30 30.84
N ALA A 425 -9.73 8.38 30.05
CA ALA A 425 -8.44 8.55 29.41
C ALA A 425 -8.59 9.42 28.15
N HIS A 426 -7.58 10.25 27.88
CA HIS A 426 -7.53 11.16 26.75
C HIS A 426 -6.37 10.73 25.85
N TYR A 427 -6.65 10.48 24.57
CA TYR A 427 -5.65 10.10 23.58
C TYR A 427 -5.65 11.13 22.45
N ALA A 428 -4.52 11.77 22.21
CA ALA A 428 -4.38 12.81 21.18
C ALA A 428 -3.03 12.67 20.46
N GLY A 429 -2.89 13.31 19.29
CA GLY A 429 -1.62 13.34 18.56
C GLY A 429 -1.08 11.93 18.28
N LYS A 430 0.19 11.68 18.63
CA LYS A 430 0.83 10.39 18.44
C LYS A 430 0.20 9.30 19.30
N GLU A 431 -0.18 9.61 20.54
CA GLU A 431 -0.75 8.65 21.49
C GLU A 431 -2.08 8.06 20.97
N LEU A 432 -2.86 8.85 20.23
CA LEU A 432 -4.09 8.38 19.59
C LEU A 432 -3.83 7.27 18.55
N LEU A 433 -2.80 7.43 17.72
CA LEU A 433 -2.45 6.42 16.72
C LEU A 433 -1.90 5.15 17.40
N ASP A 434 -1.08 5.31 18.44
CA ASP A 434 -0.57 4.20 19.24
C ASP A 434 -1.72 3.43 19.92
N PHE A 435 -2.74 4.14 20.42
CA PHE A 435 -3.94 3.56 21.02
C PHE A 435 -4.73 2.69 20.03
N PHE A 436 -5.02 3.20 18.84
CA PHE A 436 -5.73 2.42 17.82
C PHE A 436 -4.91 1.23 17.34
N GLU A 437 -3.60 1.41 17.11
CA GLU A 437 -2.71 0.30 16.73
C GLU A 437 -2.70 -0.80 17.80
N TYR A 438 -2.62 -0.44 19.08
CA TYR A 438 -2.67 -1.39 20.18
C TYR A 438 -3.93 -2.26 20.11
N HIS A 439 -5.10 -1.66 19.91
CA HIS A 439 -6.38 -2.38 19.85
C HIS A 439 -6.53 -3.22 18.59
N ILE A 440 -6.05 -2.75 17.43
CA ILE A 440 -5.97 -3.56 16.21
C ILE A 440 -5.13 -4.82 16.47
N ARG A 441 -3.96 -4.65 17.10
CA ARG A 441 -3.08 -5.77 17.48
C ARG A 441 -3.66 -6.66 18.58
N GLN A 442 -4.51 -6.13 19.47
CA GLN A 442 -5.20 -6.95 20.48
C GLN A 442 -6.28 -7.83 19.84
N SER A 443 -7.13 -7.28 18.98
CA SER A 443 -8.19 -8.02 18.29
C SER A 443 -7.61 -9.15 17.43
N ALA A 444 -6.44 -8.95 16.82
CA ALA A 444 -5.74 -9.98 16.05
C ALA A 444 -5.34 -11.24 16.85
N LYS A 445 -5.33 -11.19 18.19
CA LYS A 445 -4.91 -12.32 19.04
C LYS A 445 -5.98 -13.42 19.14
N ASP A 446 -7.25 -13.04 19.05
CA ASP A 446 -8.36 -13.98 19.13
C ASP A 446 -9.47 -13.54 18.17
N LYS A 447 -9.45 -14.13 16.98
CA LYS A 447 -10.39 -13.82 15.90
C LYS A 447 -11.81 -14.35 16.16
N GLU A 448 -12.02 -15.21 17.15
CA GLU A 448 -13.36 -15.74 17.46
C GLU A 448 -14.19 -14.72 18.27
N VAL A 449 -13.55 -13.72 18.85
CA VAL A 449 -14.21 -12.62 19.56
C VAL A 449 -14.68 -11.57 18.55
N SER A 450 -15.99 -11.27 18.56
CA SER A 450 -16.62 -10.43 17.51
C SER A 450 -17.20 -9.10 18.00
N ASP A 451 -17.26 -8.89 19.32
CA ASP A 451 -18.02 -7.81 19.95
C ASP A 451 -17.34 -7.22 21.20
N ASP A 452 -16.03 -7.42 21.38
CA ASP A 452 -15.26 -6.74 22.41
C ASP A 452 -14.85 -5.33 21.98
N LEU A 453 -14.32 -4.55 22.93
CA LEU A 453 -13.91 -3.17 22.68
C LEU A 453 -12.85 -3.08 21.57
N SER A 454 -11.87 -3.99 21.55
CA SER A 454 -10.77 -3.92 20.58
C SER A 454 -11.29 -4.15 19.16
N THR A 455 -12.15 -5.14 18.97
CA THR A 455 -12.77 -5.45 17.67
C THR A 455 -13.69 -4.32 17.20
N ASP A 456 -14.43 -3.70 18.12
CA ASP A 456 -15.28 -2.55 17.81
C ASP A 456 -14.50 -1.29 17.44
N LEU A 457 -13.33 -1.08 18.06
CA LEU A 457 -12.44 0.03 17.72
C LEU A 457 -11.85 -0.10 16.31
N ILE A 458 -11.68 -1.31 15.78
CA ILE A 458 -11.29 -1.49 14.37
C ILE A 458 -12.37 -0.94 13.44
N TRP A 459 -13.65 -1.24 13.72
CA TRP A 459 -14.74 -0.64 12.95
C TRP A 459 -14.83 0.87 13.17
N TYR A 460 -14.55 1.36 14.38
CA TYR A 460 -14.47 2.80 14.64
C TYR A 460 -13.42 3.47 13.77
N CYS A 461 -12.26 2.84 13.50
CA CYS A 461 -11.26 3.39 12.59
C CYS A 461 -11.82 3.68 11.18
N TRP A 462 -12.84 2.95 10.71
CA TRP A 462 -13.45 3.16 9.40
C TRP A 462 -14.37 4.39 9.31
N LYS A 463 -15.09 4.71 10.39
CA LYS A 463 -16.24 5.65 10.33
C LYS A 463 -16.34 6.63 11.50
N GLY A 464 -15.55 6.43 12.54
CA GLY A 464 -15.56 7.25 13.75
C GLY A 464 -14.98 8.63 13.51
N LYS A 465 -15.64 9.67 14.04
CA LYS A 465 -15.29 11.08 13.78
C LYS A 465 -13.85 11.44 14.16
N LEU A 466 -13.30 10.77 15.18
CA LEU A 466 -11.93 10.97 15.69
C LEU A 466 -10.95 9.91 15.21
N SER A 467 -11.34 9.08 14.23
CA SER A 467 -10.42 8.12 13.63
C SER A 467 -9.36 8.83 12.79
N PRO A 468 -8.07 8.53 13.00
CA PRO A 468 -6.98 8.97 12.11
C PRO A 468 -7.14 8.49 10.65
N LEU A 469 -7.94 7.46 10.39
CA LEU A 469 -8.09 6.87 9.04
C LEU A 469 -9.37 7.34 8.32
N PHE A 470 -10.34 7.92 9.03
CA PHE A 470 -11.59 8.36 8.41
C PHE A 470 -11.55 9.84 8.02
N GLY A 471 -11.22 10.71 8.97
CA GLY A 471 -11.01 12.14 8.70
C GLY A 471 -12.26 12.96 8.39
N LYS A 472 -13.45 12.48 8.73
CA LYS A 472 -14.71 13.22 8.54
C LYS A 472 -15.59 13.09 9.77
N GLU A 473 -16.54 14.01 9.94
CA GLU A 473 -17.48 13.99 11.07
C GLU A 473 -18.45 12.81 11.00
N LYS A 474 -18.95 12.51 9.79
CA LYS A 474 -19.89 11.42 9.55
C LYS A 474 -19.76 10.85 8.15
N MET A 475 -20.10 9.58 8.01
CA MET A 475 -20.28 8.92 6.71
C MET A 475 -21.78 8.77 6.43
N THR A 476 -22.25 9.35 5.32
CA THR A 476 -23.68 9.45 5.01
C THR A 476 -24.14 8.34 4.07
N THR A 477 -23.80 7.09 4.40
CA THR A 477 -24.06 5.94 3.51
C THR A 477 -25.54 5.68 3.32
N LEU A 478 -26.33 5.72 4.40
CA LEU A 478 -27.77 5.44 4.35
C LEU A 478 -28.48 6.53 3.55
N GLU A 479 -28.14 7.79 3.83
CA GLU A 479 -28.67 8.97 3.17
C GLU A 479 -28.42 8.91 1.66
N ARG A 480 -27.22 8.49 1.23
CA ARG A 480 -26.86 8.35 -0.19
C ARG A 480 -27.70 7.29 -0.93
N TYR A 481 -28.16 6.26 -0.23
CA TYR A 481 -29.00 5.22 -0.82
C TYR A 481 -30.46 5.63 -0.87
N PHE A 482 -30.99 6.19 0.23
CA PHE A 482 -32.43 6.33 0.39
C PHE A 482 -32.96 7.75 0.45
N ILE A 483 -32.12 8.78 0.37
CA ILE A 483 -32.56 10.20 0.40
C ILE A 483 -32.08 10.90 -0.86
N GLU A 484 -32.99 11.57 -1.57
CA GLU A 484 -32.65 12.30 -2.79
C GLU A 484 -31.97 13.65 -2.50
N ASP A 485 -32.35 14.30 -1.38
CA ASP A 485 -31.76 15.57 -0.96
C ASP A 485 -30.27 15.44 -0.65
N LYS A 486 -29.44 16.03 -1.52
CA LYS A 486 -27.97 16.00 -1.44
C LYS A 486 -27.40 16.78 -0.27
N VAL A 487 -28.18 17.67 0.38
CA VAL A 487 -27.73 18.36 1.60
C VAL A 487 -27.42 17.32 2.69
N THR A 488 -28.23 16.27 2.78
CA THR A 488 -28.03 15.16 3.72
C THR A 488 -26.79 14.29 3.41
N HIS A 489 -26.20 14.43 2.21
CA HIS A 489 -25.03 13.65 1.79
C HIS A 489 -23.70 14.36 2.09
N LYS A 490 -23.75 15.53 2.74
CA LYS A 490 -22.56 16.32 3.05
C LYS A 490 -21.81 15.67 4.21
N GLU A 491 -20.55 15.34 3.94
CA GLU A 491 -19.60 14.83 4.93
C GLU A 491 -18.59 15.96 5.19
N VAL A 492 -18.60 16.51 6.40
CA VAL A 492 -17.68 17.58 6.81
C VAL A 492 -16.33 16.96 7.15
N GLU A 493 -15.26 17.51 6.60
CA GLU A 493 -13.88 17.05 6.83
C GLU A 493 -13.37 17.52 8.20
N ASN A 494 -12.52 16.71 8.84
CA ASN A 494 -11.81 17.11 10.06
C ASN A 494 -10.94 18.35 9.81
N SER A 495 -10.75 19.20 10.83
CA SER A 495 -9.94 20.42 10.75
C SER A 495 -8.52 20.19 10.26
N TYR A 496 -7.96 18.98 10.43
CA TYR A 496 -6.70 18.57 9.81
C TYR A 496 -6.60 18.95 8.32
N PHE A 497 -7.66 18.73 7.53
CA PHE A 497 -7.60 18.95 6.07
C PHE A 497 -7.50 20.42 5.66
N SER A 498 -7.93 21.34 6.52
CA SER A 498 -7.68 22.77 6.34
C SER A 498 -6.28 23.14 6.85
N TYR A 499 -5.91 22.65 8.05
CA TYR A 499 -4.65 22.97 8.71
C TYR A 499 -3.40 22.36 8.10
N ARG A 500 -3.51 21.27 7.34
CA ARG A 500 -2.37 20.65 6.63
C ARG A 500 -1.73 21.55 5.57
N ASN A 501 -2.33 22.70 5.26
CA ASN A 501 -1.72 23.73 4.41
C ASN A 501 -0.89 24.74 5.22
N SER A 502 -0.98 24.72 6.55
CA SER A 502 -0.22 25.59 7.46
C SER A 502 1.11 24.96 7.84
N GLU A 503 2.21 25.63 7.48
CA GLU A 503 3.56 25.22 7.87
C GLU A 503 3.70 25.07 9.39
N LYS A 504 3.15 26.01 10.17
CA LYS A 504 3.19 25.97 11.64
C LYS A 504 2.55 24.70 12.20
N VAL A 505 1.41 24.27 11.66
CA VAL A 505 0.73 23.08 12.16
C VAL A 505 1.43 21.81 11.69
N CYS A 506 1.93 21.79 10.44
CA CYS A 506 2.75 20.67 9.97
C CYS A 506 4.01 20.48 10.83
N GLN A 507 4.67 21.57 11.23
CA GLN A 507 5.80 21.55 12.15
C GLN A 507 5.39 21.00 13.52
N LEU A 508 4.28 21.45 14.09
CA LEU A 508 3.75 20.95 15.36
C LEU A 508 3.44 19.45 15.31
N ILE A 509 2.91 18.95 14.20
CA ILE A 509 2.70 17.51 13.99
C ILE A 509 4.06 16.77 13.95
N LEU A 510 5.05 17.25 13.20
CA LEU A 510 6.37 16.60 13.17
C LEU A 510 7.00 16.52 14.58
N GLU A 511 6.91 17.59 15.36
CA GLU A 511 7.43 17.65 16.73
C GLU A 511 6.72 16.69 17.68
N GLU A 512 5.40 16.52 17.56
CA GLU A 512 4.61 15.53 18.31
C GLU A 512 5.11 14.08 18.07
N PHE A 513 5.66 13.81 16.89
CA PHE A 513 6.26 12.53 16.55
C PHE A 513 7.78 12.48 16.81
N GLY A 514 8.34 13.49 17.46
CA GLY A 514 9.77 13.55 17.82
C GLY A 514 10.69 13.93 16.66
N LEU A 515 10.16 14.55 15.60
CA LEU A 515 10.91 14.98 14.43
C LEU A 515 11.16 16.48 14.47
N PHE A 516 12.41 16.85 14.75
CA PHE A 516 12.85 18.25 14.90
C PHE A 516 13.76 18.74 13.77
N SER A 517 14.10 17.87 12.81
CA SER A 517 14.97 18.25 11.68
C SER A 517 14.23 19.15 10.71
N GLN A 518 14.90 20.16 10.16
CA GLN A 518 14.37 20.97 9.06
C GLN A 518 14.20 20.17 7.76
N GLU A 519 14.80 18.98 7.68
CA GLU A 519 14.64 18.05 6.56
C GLU A 519 13.48 17.06 6.79
N SER A 520 12.86 17.06 7.97
CA SER A 520 11.74 16.17 8.26
C SER A 520 10.51 16.53 7.43
N ARG A 521 9.85 15.50 6.91
CA ARG A 521 8.68 15.63 6.03
C ARG A 521 7.61 14.66 6.48
N MET A 522 6.37 15.01 6.22
CA MET A 522 5.23 14.12 6.31
C MET A 522 4.88 13.61 4.92
N VAL A 523 4.59 12.32 4.81
CA VAL A 523 4.04 11.72 3.61
C VAL A 523 2.70 11.08 3.96
N ASN A 524 1.63 11.48 3.28
CA ASN A 524 0.30 10.95 3.54
C ASN A 524 -0.51 10.62 2.29
N GLY A 525 -1.53 9.79 2.46
CA GLY A 525 -2.47 9.31 1.43
C GLY A 525 -3.89 9.88 1.56
N HIS A 526 -4.88 9.04 1.26
CA HIS A 526 -6.33 9.15 1.57
C HIS A 526 -7.13 10.17 0.76
N THR A 527 -6.55 11.33 0.46
CA THR A 527 -7.26 12.40 -0.25
C THR A 527 -6.73 12.59 -1.66
N PRO A 528 -7.59 12.49 -2.69
CA PRO A 528 -7.13 12.69 -4.05
C PRO A 528 -6.76 14.14 -4.32
N VAL A 529 -5.64 14.34 -5.01
CA VAL A 529 -5.12 15.68 -5.35
C VAL A 529 -5.77 16.17 -6.64
N LYS A 530 -6.62 17.21 -6.54
CA LYS A 530 -7.37 17.75 -7.70
C LYS A 530 -6.54 18.80 -8.44
N THR A 531 -5.49 18.39 -9.14
CA THR A 531 -4.60 19.32 -9.85
C THR A 531 -5.29 20.11 -10.96
N GLY A 532 -6.30 19.52 -11.63
CA GLY A 532 -7.18 20.26 -12.55
C GLY A 532 -7.93 21.44 -11.92
N LYS A 533 -8.01 21.51 -10.58
CA LYS A 533 -8.56 22.64 -9.82
C LYS A 533 -7.49 23.51 -9.14
N GLY A 534 -6.21 23.30 -9.48
CA GLY A 534 -5.08 24.05 -8.93
C GLY A 534 -4.56 23.55 -7.57
N GLU A 535 -5.03 22.39 -7.07
CA GLU A 535 -4.47 21.82 -5.83
C GLU A 535 -3.03 21.33 -6.03
N SER A 536 -2.20 21.47 -5.00
CA SER A 536 -0.80 21.01 -4.99
C SER A 536 -0.66 19.75 -4.11
N PRO A 537 0.09 18.73 -4.57
CA PRO A 537 0.49 17.59 -3.74
C PRO A 537 1.51 17.98 -2.67
N ILE A 538 2.19 19.13 -2.82
CA ILE A 538 3.10 19.69 -1.81
C ILE A 538 2.33 20.76 -1.03
N ARG A 539 2.24 20.60 0.29
CA ARG A 539 1.45 21.45 1.20
C ARG A 539 2.27 21.85 2.43
N GLY A 540 1.69 22.69 3.30
CA GLY A 540 2.27 23.02 4.60
C GLY A 540 3.65 23.66 4.53
N GLY A 541 3.86 24.58 3.58
CA GLY A 541 5.18 25.21 3.36
C GLY A 541 6.25 24.27 2.78
N GLY A 542 5.87 23.08 2.29
CA GLY A 542 6.81 22.06 1.82
C GLY A 542 7.01 20.90 2.81
N LEU A 543 6.40 20.96 3.99
CA LEU A 543 6.53 19.93 5.03
C LEU A 543 5.65 18.69 4.81
N LEU A 544 4.62 18.78 3.95
CA LEU A 544 3.70 17.67 3.68
C LEU A 544 3.66 17.32 2.19
N PHE A 545 3.87 16.04 1.89
CA PHE A 545 3.66 15.44 0.58
C PHE A 545 2.44 14.53 0.60
N VAL A 546 1.40 14.94 -0.12
CA VAL A 546 0.20 14.12 -0.33
C VAL A 546 0.42 13.30 -1.59
N ILE A 547 0.53 12.00 -1.43
CA ILE A 547 0.54 11.04 -2.54
C ILE A 547 -0.86 10.45 -2.70
N ASP A 548 -1.32 10.34 -3.93
CA ASP A 548 -2.58 9.68 -4.28
C ASP A 548 -2.24 8.81 -5.47
N GLY A 549 -2.39 7.50 -5.32
CA GLY A 549 -2.10 6.55 -6.37
C GLY A 549 -2.88 6.87 -7.64
N GLY A 550 -4.07 7.47 -7.58
CA GLY A 550 -4.92 7.78 -8.74
C GLY A 550 -5.14 6.58 -9.67
N LEU A 551 -4.77 5.37 -9.23
CA LEU A 551 -4.75 4.15 -10.01
C LEU A 551 -6.19 3.72 -10.29
N CYS A 552 -7.07 3.97 -9.32
CA CYS A 552 -8.49 3.73 -9.47
C CYS A 552 -9.08 4.64 -10.55
N LYS A 553 -9.65 4.01 -11.59
CA LYS A 553 -10.34 4.70 -12.71
C LYS A 553 -11.41 5.69 -12.23
N ALA A 554 -12.05 5.41 -11.09
CA ALA A 554 -13.08 6.28 -10.52
C ALA A 554 -12.53 7.66 -10.09
N TYR A 555 -11.25 7.76 -9.72
CA TYR A 555 -10.60 9.00 -9.31
C TYR A 555 -9.95 9.76 -10.46
N GLN A 556 -9.55 9.07 -11.55
CA GLN A 556 -8.94 9.69 -12.74
C GLN A 556 -9.80 10.82 -13.33
N LYS A 557 -11.13 10.68 -13.32
CA LYS A 557 -12.06 11.74 -13.77
C LYS A 557 -11.98 13.03 -12.93
N LYS A 558 -11.58 12.93 -11.66
CA LYS A 558 -11.48 14.06 -10.72
C LYS A 558 -10.07 14.64 -10.63
N THR A 559 -9.05 13.80 -10.77
CA THR A 559 -7.63 14.19 -10.64
C THR A 559 -7.06 14.72 -11.96
N GLY A 560 -7.49 14.16 -13.11
CA GLY A 560 -6.96 14.51 -14.43
C GLY A 560 -5.62 13.84 -14.76
N THR A 561 -5.08 13.01 -13.86
CA THR A 561 -3.85 12.22 -14.00
C THR A 561 -4.08 10.81 -13.44
N ALA A 562 -3.15 9.87 -13.66
CA ALA A 562 -3.19 8.56 -13.01
C ALA A 562 -2.48 8.57 -11.66
N GLY A 563 -2.54 9.70 -10.95
CA GLY A 563 -1.98 9.88 -9.61
C GLY A 563 -0.50 10.24 -9.57
N TYR A 564 0.03 10.20 -8.34
CA TYR A 564 1.36 10.59 -7.94
C TYR A 564 2.02 9.50 -7.11
N SER A 565 3.28 9.21 -7.39
CA SER A 565 4.16 8.54 -6.43
C SER A 565 5.28 9.50 -6.03
N LEU A 566 5.92 9.19 -4.91
CA LEU A 566 7.05 9.96 -4.41
C LEU A 566 8.29 9.06 -4.41
N LEU A 567 9.43 9.65 -4.79
CA LEU A 567 10.73 9.00 -4.71
C LEU A 567 11.61 9.77 -3.73
N ASN A 568 12.39 9.06 -2.93
CA ASN A 568 13.43 9.67 -2.07
C ASN A 568 14.74 8.93 -2.26
N ASN A 569 15.69 9.54 -2.99
CA ASN A 569 17.01 8.99 -3.22
C ASN A 569 18.07 9.74 -2.39
N SER A 570 19.37 9.48 -2.61
CA SER A 570 20.43 10.15 -1.85
C SER A 570 20.52 11.67 -2.07
N TYR A 571 19.80 12.22 -3.06
CA TYR A 571 19.72 13.66 -3.33
C TYR A 571 18.42 14.29 -2.83
N GLY A 572 17.45 13.52 -2.35
CA GLY A 572 16.19 14.03 -1.80
C GLY A 572 14.96 13.60 -2.60
N PHE A 573 13.87 14.35 -2.39
CA PHE A 573 12.54 14.01 -2.87
C PHE A 573 12.26 14.42 -4.32
N GLN A 574 11.63 13.51 -5.06
CA GLN A 574 11.11 13.75 -6.41
C GLN A 574 9.66 13.27 -6.48
N LEU A 575 8.78 14.14 -6.96
CA LEU A 575 7.40 13.79 -7.25
C LEU A 575 7.29 13.23 -8.67
N VAL A 576 6.64 12.08 -8.83
CA VAL A 576 6.42 11.43 -10.11
C VAL A 576 4.93 11.46 -10.44
N THR A 577 4.57 12.04 -11.58
CA THR A 577 3.19 12.10 -12.07
C THR A 577 2.98 11.04 -13.14
N HIS A 578 2.06 10.10 -12.88
CA HIS A 578 1.83 8.96 -13.76
C HIS A 578 0.82 9.27 -14.86
N GLN A 579 1.08 8.71 -16.04
CA GLN A 579 0.10 8.63 -17.11
C GLN A 579 -0.81 7.40 -16.92
N PRO A 580 -2.07 7.44 -17.37
CA PRO A 580 -2.95 6.28 -17.30
C PRO A 580 -2.34 5.05 -17.98
N PHE A 581 -2.18 3.98 -17.20
CA PHE A 581 -1.72 2.71 -17.73
C PHE A 581 -2.74 2.16 -18.74
N GLN A 582 -2.26 1.81 -19.93
CA GLN A 582 -3.11 1.27 -20.99
C GLN A 582 -3.07 -0.26 -21.03
N ASN A 583 -1.90 -0.81 -21.36
CA ASN A 583 -1.59 -2.24 -21.27
C ASN A 583 -0.09 -2.45 -21.41
N ALA A 584 0.38 -3.65 -21.05
CA ALA A 584 1.80 -3.99 -21.07
C ALA A 584 2.40 -3.98 -22.49
N GLN A 585 1.62 -4.36 -23.52
CA GLN A 585 2.08 -4.40 -24.91
C GLN A 585 2.48 -3.00 -25.41
N LYS A 586 1.68 -1.98 -25.14
CA LYS A 586 1.99 -0.59 -25.51
C LYS A 586 3.20 -0.04 -24.77
N VAL A 587 3.43 -0.49 -23.53
CA VAL A 587 4.64 -0.13 -22.79
C VAL A 587 5.87 -0.72 -23.47
N VAL A 588 5.80 -1.97 -23.94
CA VAL A 588 6.90 -2.62 -24.67
C VAL A 588 7.18 -1.95 -26.02
N GLU A 589 6.13 -1.54 -26.74
CA GLU A 589 6.25 -0.89 -28.06
C GLU A 589 6.81 0.54 -27.99
N SER A 590 6.57 1.27 -26.90
CA SER A 590 7.07 2.64 -26.74
C SER A 590 7.38 2.98 -25.27
N PRO A 591 8.42 2.36 -24.67
CA PRO A 591 8.69 2.45 -23.23
C PRO A 591 9.00 3.87 -22.76
N PHE A 592 9.67 4.68 -23.58
CA PHE A 592 9.99 6.06 -23.24
C PHE A 592 8.82 7.02 -23.47
N ALA A 593 7.86 6.70 -24.33
CA ALA A 593 6.65 7.52 -24.53
C ALA A 593 5.68 7.47 -23.34
N GLN A 594 5.71 6.38 -22.57
CA GLN A 594 4.92 6.22 -21.35
C GLN A 594 5.60 6.82 -20.10
N THR A 595 6.70 7.58 -20.26
CA THR A 595 7.47 8.08 -19.12
C THR A 595 6.66 9.10 -18.30
N SER A 596 6.72 8.92 -16.97
CA SER A 596 6.10 9.82 -16.01
C SER A 596 6.82 11.16 -15.89
N LEU A 597 6.08 12.24 -15.63
CA LEU A 597 6.68 13.56 -15.42
C LEU A 597 7.25 13.65 -14.01
N LYS A 598 8.53 13.98 -13.89
CA LYS A 598 9.21 14.15 -12.60
C LYS A 598 9.38 15.63 -12.26
N LYS A 599 9.06 16.00 -11.02
CA LYS A 599 9.38 17.29 -10.43
C LYS A 599 10.30 17.07 -9.24
N VAL A 600 11.52 17.60 -9.31
CA VAL A 600 12.43 17.65 -8.16
C VAL A 600 11.83 18.60 -7.14
N ILE A 601 11.59 18.09 -5.93
CA ILE A 601 11.03 18.87 -4.82
C ILE A 601 12.18 19.38 -3.96
N GLU A 602 13.13 18.49 -3.69
CA GLU A 602 14.30 18.74 -2.88
C GLU A 602 15.53 18.19 -3.57
N ASN A 603 16.61 18.96 -3.45
CA ASN A 603 17.91 18.54 -3.92
C ASN A 603 18.96 19.02 -2.92
N VAL A 604 19.55 18.09 -2.19
CA VAL A 604 20.67 18.38 -1.28
C VAL A 604 21.96 18.55 -2.07
N GLU A 605 22.84 19.46 -1.62
CA GLU A 605 24.15 19.68 -2.26
C GLU A 605 25.05 18.45 -2.13
N GLU A 606 25.05 17.84 -0.94
CA GLU A 606 25.78 16.61 -0.65
C GLU A 606 24.84 15.41 -0.56
N ARG A 607 25.29 14.26 -1.09
CA ARG A 607 24.48 13.04 -1.04
C ARG A 607 24.27 12.59 0.41
N THR A 608 23.02 12.28 0.74
CA THR A 608 22.68 11.57 1.98
C THR A 608 23.34 10.18 1.97
N LEU A 609 24.12 9.89 3.02
CA LEU A 609 24.81 8.63 3.23
C LEU A 609 24.03 7.74 4.19
N ILE A 610 24.30 6.43 4.17
CA ILE A 610 23.62 5.44 5.03
C ILE A 610 23.74 5.82 6.50
N LYS A 611 24.86 6.37 6.97
CA LYS A 611 25.03 6.79 8.37
C LYS A 611 23.97 7.78 8.90
N SER A 612 23.34 8.56 8.02
CA SER A 612 22.29 9.52 8.37
C SER A 612 20.88 8.91 8.33
N THR A 613 20.75 7.62 8.00
CA THR A 613 19.47 6.92 7.83
C THR A 613 19.10 6.11 9.08
N THR A 614 17.83 5.70 9.17
CA THR A 614 17.35 4.78 10.22
C THR A 614 18.13 3.46 10.23
N ILE A 615 18.49 2.93 9.06
CA ILE A 615 19.34 1.73 8.96
C ILE A 615 20.75 2.05 9.46
N GLY A 616 21.31 3.20 9.11
CA GLY A 616 22.60 3.66 9.60
C GLY A 616 22.68 3.73 11.11
N GLN A 617 21.64 4.21 11.78
CA GLN A 617 21.57 4.24 13.25
C GLN A 617 21.68 2.82 13.85
N SER A 618 21.02 1.83 13.25
CA SER A 618 21.12 0.43 13.67
C SER A 618 22.52 -0.15 13.43
N LEU A 619 23.12 0.12 12.27
CA LEU A 619 24.49 -0.32 11.95
C LEU A 619 25.52 0.35 12.87
N PHE A 620 25.31 1.61 13.23
CA PHE A 620 26.15 2.33 14.19
C PHE A 620 26.04 1.74 15.59
N ALA A 621 24.84 1.38 16.05
CA ALA A 621 24.67 0.69 17.33
C ALA A 621 25.42 -0.66 17.37
N GLN A 622 25.33 -1.46 16.29
CA GLN A 622 26.11 -2.70 16.16
C GLN A 622 27.62 -2.43 16.16
N GLN A 623 28.07 -1.38 15.49
CA GLN A 623 29.47 -0.96 15.49
C GLN A 623 29.96 -0.64 16.91
N GLN A 624 29.17 0.09 17.71
CA GLN A 624 29.50 0.42 19.10
C GLN A 624 29.59 -0.84 19.98
N GLU A 625 28.69 -1.80 19.80
CA GLU A 625 28.74 -3.07 20.53
C GLU A 625 30.01 -3.88 20.20
N LEU A 626 30.39 -3.94 18.92
CA LEU A 626 31.62 -4.60 18.47
C LEU A 626 32.89 -3.89 18.96
N PHE A 627 32.90 -2.56 19.03
CA PHE A 627 34.00 -1.81 19.65
C PHE A 627 34.15 -2.16 21.14
N GLY A 628 33.03 -2.25 21.87
CA GLY A 628 33.03 -2.71 23.26
C GLY A 628 33.63 -4.11 23.40
N LEU A 629 33.26 -5.02 22.49
CA LEU A 629 33.79 -6.39 22.46
C LEU A 629 35.30 -6.42 22.18
N LEU A 630 35.77 -5.64 21.20
CA LEU A 630 37.18 -5.54 20.82
C LEU A 630 38.05 -5.13 22.01
N HIS A 631 37.66 -4.04 22.68
CA HIS A 631 38.40 -3.51 23.82
C HIS A 631 38.34 -4.40 25.07
N GLU A 632 37.20 -5.01 25.35
CA GLU A 632 37.02 -5.80 26.58
C GLU A 632 37.78 -7.14 26.54
N PHE A 633 37.81 -7.81 25.37
CA PHE A 633 38.29 -9.20 25.24
C PHE A 633 39.55 -9.39 24.39
N TYR A 634 39.87 -8.48 23.47
CA TYR A 634 40.93 -8.72 22.47
C TYR A 634 42.09 -7.72 22.50
N ASP A 635 41.92 -6.54 23.09
CA ASP A 635 42.99 -5.54 23.22
C ASP A 635 43.73 -5.62 24.57
N ARG A 636 43.61 -6.74 25.29
CA ARG A 636 44.34 -7.00 26.56
C ARG A 636 45.75 -7.55 26.35
#